data_AF-A0ABD7X059-F1
#
_entry.id   AF-A0ABD7X059-F1
#
_cell.length_a   1.000
_cell.length_b   1.000
_cell.length_c   1.000
_cell.angle_alpha   90.00
_cell.angle_beta   90.00
_cell.angle_gamma   90.00
#
_symmetry.space_group_name_H-M   'P 1'
#
loop_
_entity.id
_entity.type
_entity.pdbx_description
1 polymer ?
#
loop_
_entity_poly.entity_id
_entity_poly.type
_entity_poly.pdbx_seq_one_letter_code
_entity_poly.pdbx_strand_id
1 'polypeptide(L)'
;MSDNYRSREERRRAMNDNKPEGKSQGKPKKKKKGGLFRKIVAAVLLIGIIGLIAGVGTFFAMISDAPKVDDSVLKNSFSSKVYANDGKTVVKEIGAQKRTYVQYDEIPQVVKNAFIATEDVRFYKHHGVDFYRIGGALMANFKNGFGAEGGSTITQQVVKNSFLSPKKTVKRKVQEMWLAYQLERKYSKQQILEMYLNKIYFASGEVYGIERAAEKFYGVKSVKDLTLDEAAMLAGLPKAPTTYNPVTNPENATKRRNTVLNLMAKNGFITQAEADKAKQVDVQAHLAKQTESTSKYDVFIDQVIEEVKKKTDADPFSAGLEIYTTLDTNAQDYVDDVMNNKVVNFPNDKFQAGLVVVDNETGGIQAIGGGRNRVSGGLNFATNMRRQPGSTIKPILDYGPAIENLKWSTGQPIKDEEYHYSNGTPIRNFGRNYKGWVSAREALGRSLNIPALKAFQATGADKAKEFATGLGLKLDEEDGEAYSESYSIGGFRTGVTPLQMAGAYSAFANEGMYNAPHTVTKVKFPDGTEIDLTPKPKRAMQDYTAFMMTDMMKSVVNESYGTARAVRTPGLEIAGKTGTSNFSAAEKQRYNIPDAGEKDVWFNGFTPNYTISVWTGYETAKDGYILSPNETGMAKNIFKHVITHISEGKPKGSFKQPDSVVERSVEKPTGKDLKRPSGSTPSSLITKEYFVRGTAPTKVSQTFVKKEKEEKKEDKKEDKKEKKDNKNVKPKITASYSGGAISVNWSASNAASDTTFTVTMSSPNGSEQLASGAGAGGKTISNPAPGATYSFTVTTNTGQSASSSVKVPDSSDQATEDDSTKPEDDGTTDDNQNEDNSNTDQTNGSDQGDNSSTQPDDNQNSNNGSNSSGSNSGNTDNNNNNNNDSGNTNDGNNGNNNNNGGATTPPADNGGSDSGSQTPQTPATPSTPSTPATPQQEPTTEN
;
A
#
# COMPACT_ATOMS: atom_id res chain seq x y z
N MET A 1 -131.07 -4.32 1.09
CA MET A 1 -131.79 -3.72 2.23
C MET A 1 -130.76 -3.14 3.19
N SER A 2 -131.18 -2.32 4.15
CA SER A 2 -130.34 -1.86 5.26
C SER A 2 -129.96 -3.00 6.20
N ASP A 3 -128.95 -2.80 7.04
CA ASP A 3 -129.15 -3.00 8.48
C ASP A 3 -128.22 -2.13 9.33
N ASN A 4 -128.74 -1.65 10.47
CA ASN A 4 -128.07 -0.75 11.40
C ASN A 4 -127.78 -1.47 12.73
N TYR A 5 -126.52 -1.52 13.14
CA TYR A 5 -126.14 -1.99 14.49
C TYR A 5 -126.54 -0.96 15.55
N ARG A 6 -127.14 -1.41 16.66
CA ARG A 6 -127.86 -0.55 17.61
C ARG A 6 -127.06 -0.12 18.85
N SER A 7 -125.84 -0.60 19.04
CA SER A 7 -124.94 -0.16 20.12
C SER A 7 -123.49 0.08 19.67
N ARG A 8 -122.73 0.81 20.49
CA ARG A 8 -121.28 1.02 20.29
C ARG A 8 -120.43 -0.22 20.58
N GLU A 9 -120.95 -1.20 21.32
CA GLU A 9 -120.18 -2.38 21.75
C GLU A 9 -120.31 -3.57 20.78
N GLU A 10 -121.51 -3.81 20.22
CA GLU A 10 -121.71 -4.81 19.15
C GLU A 10 -120.73 -4.58 17.99
N ARG A 11 -120.62 -3.32 17.54
CA ARG A 11 -119.75 -2.92 16.43
C ARG A 11 -118.26 -3.15 16.69
N ARG A 12 -117.85 -3.34 17.95
CA ARG A 12 -116.45 -3.61 18.34
C ARG A 12 -116.15 -5.09 18.52
N ARG A 13 -117.16 -5.93 18.81
CA ARG A 13 -116.98 -7.41 18.86
C ARG A 13 -117.07 -8.06 17.49
N ALA A 14 -117.93 -7.56 16.60
CA ALA A 14 -118.15 -8.13 15.26
C ALA A 14 -116.98 -8.01 14.25
N MET A 15 -115.84 -7.43 14.64
CA MET A 15 -114.67 -7.23 13.75
C MET A 15 -113.43 -8.09 14.07
N ASN A 16 -113.35 -8.71 15.25
CA ASN A 16 -112.12 -9.39 15.67
C ASN A 16 -112.13 -10.92 15.49
N ASP A 17 -113.30 -11.57 15.53
CA ASP A 17 -113.41 -13.02 15.43
C ASP A 17 -114.15 -13.46 14.16
N ASN A 18 -113.42 -13.53 13.05
CA ASN A 18 -113.48 -14.71 12.19
C ASN A 18 -112.28 -14.83 11.23
N LYS A 19 -111.57 -15.95 11.37
CA LYS A 19 -110.54 -16.45 10.44
C LYS A 19 -111.24 -17.06 9.20
N PRO A 20 -110.52 -17.36 8.10
CA PRO A 20 -109.93 -18.70 8.02
C PRO A 20 -108.56 -18.77 7.31
N GLU A 21 -107.89 -19.91 7.44
CA GLU A 21 -106.64 -20.24 6.74
C GLU A 21 -106.86 -21.37 5.72
N GLY A 22 -106.19 -21.27 4.56
CA GLY A 22 -106.16 -22.32 3.54
C GLY A 22 -105.00 -22.14 2.57
N LYS A 23 -104.19 -23.18 2.38
CA LYS A 23 -103.07 -23.25 1.41
C LYS A 23 -103.57 -24.03 0.16
N SER A 24 -102.97 -23.99 -1.03
CA SER A 24 -101.74 -23.36 -1.53
C SER A 24 -101.82 -23.18 -3.07
N GLN A 25 -101.03 -22.27 -3.65
CA GLN A 25 -100.02 -22.54 -4.71
C GLN A 25 -99.41 -21.22 -5.22
N GLY A 26 -98.20 -21.28 -5.79
CA GLY A 26 -97.32 -20.12 -5.93
C GLY A 26 -97.47 -19.31 -7.23
N LYS A 27 -97.57 -17.97 -7.10
CA LYS A 27 -97.22 -17.02 -8.17
C LYS A 27 -95.91 -16.28 -7.82
N PRO A 28 -94.98 -16.07 -8.77
CA PRO A 28 -93.63 -15.62 -8.46
C PRO A 28 -93.54 -14.13 -8.09
N LYS A 29 -93.05 -13.82 -6.89
CA LYS A 29 -92.67 -12.45 -6.51
C LYS A 29 -91.45 -12.01 -7.34
N LYS A 30 -91.62 -11.06 -8.28
CA LYS A 30 -90.49 -10.37 -8.94
C LYS A 30 -89.62 -9.66 -7.89
N LYS A 31 -88.48 -10.26 -7.51
CA LYS A 31 -87.47 -9.66 -6.63
C LYS A 31 -86.96 -8.35 -7.26
N LYS A 32 -87.18 -7.19 -6.61
CA LYS A 32 -86.51 -5.93 -7.00
C LYS A 32 -84.99 -6.10 -6.83
N LYS A 33 -84.23 -6.23 -7.93
CA LYS A 33 -82.76 -6.44 -7.97
C LYS A 33 -81.92 -5.23 -7.48
N GLY A 34 -82.44 -4.37 -6.59
CA GLY A 34 -81.74 -3.17 -6.10
C GLY A 34 -80.93 -3.35 -4.81
N GLY A 35 -81.20 -4.40 -4.03
CA GLY A 35 -80.61 -4.57 -2.69
C GLY A 35 -79.12 -4.95 -2.68
N LEU A 36 -78.69 -5.83 -3.59
CA LEU A 36 -77.31 -6.33 -3.60
C LEU A 36 -76.33 -5.26 -4.11
N PHE A 37 -76.68 -4.53 -5.16
CA PHE A 37 -75.87 -3.43 -5.68
C PHE A 37 -75.63 -2.35 -4.63
N ARG A 38 -76.68 -1.93 -3.89
CA ARG A 38 -76.53 -0.97 -2.78
C ARG A 38 -75.63 -1.49 -1.66
N LYS A 39 -75.68 -2.79 -1.34
CA LYS A 39 -74.76 -3.40 -0.36
C LYS A 39 -73.31 -3.44 -0.85
N ILE A 40 -73.08 -3.72 -2.14
CA ILE A 40 -71.74 -3.69 -2.75
C ILE A 40 -71.19 -2.26 -2.74
N VAL A 41 -71.97 -1.26 -3.18
CA VAL A 41 -71.56 0.16 -3.13
C VAL A 41 -71.30 0.62 -1.70
N ALA A 42 -72.15 0.26 -0.73
CA ALA A 42 -71.91 0.57 0.69
C ALA A 42 -70.65 -0.11 1.25
N ALA A 43 -70.37 -1.36 0.86
CA ALA A 43 -69.14 -2.06 1.27
C ALA A 43 -67.89 -1.42 0.64
N VAL A 44 -67.93 -1.05 -0.64
CA VAL A 44 -66.82 -0.34 -1.31
C VAL A 44 -66.60 1.05 -0.69
N LEU A 45 -67.66 1.78 -0.35
CA LEU A 45 -67.55 3.04 0.38
C LEU A 45 -66.98 2.85 1.80
N LEU A 46 -67.41 1.80 2.52
CA LEU A 46 -66.88 1.49 3.85
C LEU A 46 -65.40 1.09 3.80
N ILE A 47 -65.00 0.26 2.83
CA ILE A 47 -63.59 -0.09 2.58
C ILE A 47 -62.80 1.16 2.18
N GLY A 48 -63.37 2.06 1.38
CA GLY A 48 -62.77 3.36 1.05
C GLY A 48 -62.57 4.26 2.27
N ILE A 49 -63.54 4.31 3.18
CA ILE A 49 -63.46 5.07 4.44
C ILE A 49 -62.42 4.44 5.39
N ILE A 50 -62.39 3.11 5.53
CA ILE A 50 -61.38 2.40 6.33
C ILE A 50 -59.98 2.63 5.74
N GLY A 51 -59.84 2.56 4.41
CA GLY A 51 -58.59 2.87 3.71
C GLY A 51 -58.16 4.33 3.86
N LEU A 52 -59.11 5.28 3.86
CA LEU A 52 -58.84 6.69 4.13
C LEU A 52 -58.35 6.90 5.57
N ILE A 53 -59.03 6.32 6.56
CA ILE A 53 -58.66 6.42 7.99
C ILE A 53 -57.30 5.77 8.23
N ALA A 54 -57.05 4.58 7.69
CA ALA A 54 -55.76 3.90 7.77
C ALA A 54 -54.64 4.71 7.07
N GLY A 55 -54.92 5.29 5.89
CA GLY A 55 -53.99 6.16 5.17
C GLY A 55 -53.65 7.44 5.93
N VAL A 56 -54.65 8.10 6.52
CA VAL A 56 -54.46 9.30 7.35
C VAL A 56 -53.69 8.98 8.64
N GLY A 57 -54.03 7.88 9.32
CA GLY A 57 -53.28 7.41 10.50
C GLY A 57 -51.83 7.06 10.16
N THR A 58 -51.60 6.39 9.02
CA THR A 58 -50.26 6.07 8.51
C THR A 58 -49.48 7.35 8.17
N PHE A 59 -50.12 8.33 7.54
CA PHE A 59 -49.51 9.64 7.25
C PHE A 59 -49.08 10.35 8.54
N PHE A 60 -49.96 10.47 9.54
CA PHE A 60 -49.62 11.09 10.82
C PHE A 60 -48.51 10.34 11.56
N ALA A 61 -48.52 9.00 11.55
CA ALA A 61 -47.42 8.21 12.10
C ALA A 61 -46.09 8.47 11.38
N MET A 62 -46.11 8.64 10.05
CA MET A 62 -44.91 8.97 9.26
C MET A 62 -44.37 10.39 9.46
N ILE A 63 -45.19 11.36 9.89
CA ILE A 63 -44.75 12.74 10.16
C ILE A 63 -44.59 13.10 11.64
N SER A 64 -44.94 12.17 12.55
CA SER A 64 -44.94 12.41 14.01
C SER A 64 -43.56 12.80 14.59
N ASP A 65 -42.48 12.32 13.98
CA ASP A 65 -41.08 12.60 14.27
C ASP A 65 -40.41 13.44 13.17
N ALA A 66 -41.17 14.14 12.33
CA ALA A 66 -40.60 15.07 11.37
C ALA A 66 -39.93 16.25 12.10
N PRO A 67 -38.70 16.66 11.71
CA PRO A 67 -38.04 17.82 12.30
C PRO A 67 -38.84 19.11 12.03
N LYS A 68 -38.77 20.07 12.95
CA LYS A 68 -39.47 21.35 12.80
C LYS A 68 -38.78 22.22 11.73
N VAL A 69 -39.57 23.05 11.04
CA VAL A 69 -39.04 24.06 10.11
C VAL A 69 -38.41 25.18 10.94
N ASP A 70 -37.09 25.09 11.10
CA ASP A 70 -36.25 26.01 11.88
C ASP A 70 -35.60 27.06 10.97
N ASP A 71 -35.65 28.32 11.37
CA ASP A 71 -35.20 29.46 10.58
C ASP A 71 -33.67 29.60 10.58
N SER A 72 -33.00 29.10 11.62
CA SER A 72 -31.54 29.02 11.68
C SER A 72 -31.01 28.01 10.67
N VAL A 73 -31.65 26.84 10.55
CA VAL A 73 -31.31 25.79 9.56
C VAL A 73 -31.52 26.26 8.12
N LEU A 74 -32.41 27.23 7.91
CA LEU A 74 -32.71 27.78 6.59
C LEU A 74 -31.81 28.93 6.17
N LYS A 75 -31.51 29.87 7.07
CA LYS A 75 -30.68 31.05 6.77
C LYS A 75 -29.20 30.84 7.06
N ASN A 76 -28.86 30.19 8.17
CA ASN A 76 -27.48 29.87 8.48
C ASN A 76 -27.09 28.61 7.72
N SER A 77 -26.01 28.71 6.95
CA SER A 77 -25.33 27.56 6.39
C SER A 77 -24.67 26.78 7.53
N PHE A 78 -25.31 25.70 8.00
CA PHE A 78 -24.63 24.72 8.84
C PHE A 78 -23.49 24.08 8.04
N SER A 79 -22.27 24.53 8.33
CA SER A 79 -21.03 23.87 7.95
C SER A 79 -20.97 22.48 8.56
N SER A 80 -20.46 21.50 7.82
CA SER A 80 -20.15 20.21 8.46
C SER A 80 -18.83 20.33 9.20
N LYS A 81 -18.83 19.94 10.48
CA LYS A 81 -17.65 19.98 11.34
C LYS A 81 -16.95 18.63 11.25
N VAL A 82 -15.69 18.65 10.83
CA VAL A 82 -14.83 17.46 10.78
C VAL A 82 -13.98 17.43 12.03
N TYR A 83 -14.11 16.36 12.82
CA TYR A 83 -13.42 16.12 14.08
C TYR A 83 -12.26 15.15 13.87
N ALA A 84 -11.12 15.40 14.53
CA ALA A 84 -9.99 14.49 14.61
C ALA A 84 -10.33 13.19 15.40
N ASN A 85 -9.35 12.28 15.50
CA ASN A 85 -9.49 11.01 16.22
C ASN A 85 -9.77 11.16 17.74
N ASP A 86 -9.54 12.34 18.32
CA ASP A 86 -9.88 12.68 19.71
C ASP A 86 -11.39 12.95 19.94
N GLY A 87 -12.18 13.06 18.86
CA GLY A 87 -13.60 13.36 18.88
C GLY A 87 -13.97 14.78 19.34
N LYS A 88 -13.00 15.70 19.44
CA LYS A 88 -13.19 17.06 20.01
C LYS A 88 -12.57 18.16 19.17
N THR A 89 -11.36 17.96 18.65
CA THR A 89 -10.66 18.94 17.80
C THR A 89 -11.31 19.00 16.43
N VAL A 90 -12.00 20.12 16.14
CA VAL A 90 -12.52 20.43 14.80
C VAL A 90 -11.36 20.89 13.91
N VAL A 91 -11.04 20.08 12.89
CA VAL A 91 -9.94 20.34 11.94
C VAL A 91 -10.37 21.08 10.68
N LYS A 92 -11.66 21.03 10.34
CA LYS A 92 -12.25 21.76 9.21
C LYS A 92 -13.74 22.01 9.47
N GLU A 93 -14.21 23.20 9.11
CA GLU A 93 -15.63 23.47 8.90
C GLU A 93 -15.92 23.56 7.39
N ILE A 94 -16.41 22.46 6.83
CA ILE A 94 -16.67 22.34 5.39
C ILE A 94 -17.85 23.25 5.02
N GLY A 95 -17.63 24.17 4.08
CA GLY A 95 -18.69 25.07 3.57
C GLY A 95 -19.01 26.28 4.44
N ALA A 96 -18.24 26.54 5.51
CA ALA A 96 -18.40 27.74 6.34
C ALA A 96 -17.95 29.04 5.64
N GLN A 97 -16.78 29.00 4.98
CA GLN A 97 -16.00 30.22 4.72
C GLN A 97 -16.20 30.88 3.34
N LYS A 98 -17.02 30.29 2.44
CA LYS A 98 -17.09 30.70 1.02
C LYS A 98 -18.50 30.79 0.43
N ARG A 99 -19.54 30.98 1.25
CA ARG A 99 -20.92 31.22 0.81
C ARG A 99 -21.29 32.69 0.91
N THR A 100 -21.00 33.46 -0.12
CA THR A 100 -21.58 34.80 -0.30
C THR A 100 -23.10 34.64 -0.51
N TYR A 101 -23.90 35.23 0.39
CA TYR A 101 -25.36 35.13 0.33
C TYR A 101 -25.93 36.26 -0.51
N VAL A 102 -26.54 35.92 -1.65
CA VAL A 102 -27.17 36.89 -2.56
C VAL A 102 -28.66 37.00 -2.27
N GLN A 103 -29.17 38.22 -2.15
CA GLN A 103 -30.60 38.49 -1.95
C GLN A 103 -31.40 38.30 -3.24
N TYR A 104 -32.69 37.96 -3.13
CA TYR A 104 -33.53 37.62 -4.28
C TYR A 104 -33.54 38.69 -5.38
N ASP A 105 -33.58 39.97 -5.02
CA ASP A 105 -33.59 41.11 -5.94
C ASP A 105 -32.28 41.25 -6.72
N GLU A 106 -31.15 40.94 -6.10
CA GLU A 106 -29.81 41.00 -6.69
C GLU A 106 -29.53 39.92 -7.75
N ILE A 107 -30.27 38.79 -7.74
CA ILE A 107 -30.12 37.70 -8.72
C ILE A 107 -30.78 38.10 -10.05
N PRO A 108 -30.09 38.06 -11.21
CA PRO A 108 -30.70 38.43 -12.49
C PRO A 108 -31.90 37.59 -12.90
N GLN A 109 -32.80 38.18 -13.70
CA GLN A 109 -33.99 37.47 -14.19
C GLN A 109 -33.63 36.31 -15.13
N VAL A 110 -32.53 36.41 -15.89
CA VAL A 110 -32.02 35.31 -16.73
C VAL A 110 -31.61 34.10 -15.89
N VAL A 111 -30.93 34.33 -14.77
CA VAL A 111 -30.54 33.30 -13.78
C VAL A 111 -31.80 32.68 -13.17
N LYS A 112 -32.71 33.50 -12.60
CA LYS A 112 -34.01 33.03 -12.06
C LYS A 112 -34.76 32.14 -13.05
N ASN A 113 -34.87 32.58 -14.30
CA ASN A 113 -35.55 31.86 -15.37
C ASN A 113 -34.86 30.53 -15.72
N ALA A 114 -33.52 30.47 -15.76
CA ALA A 114 -32.78 29.26 -16.12
C ALA A 114 -33.01 28.10 -15.13
N PHE A 115 -32.99 28.38 -13.82
CA PHE A 115 -33.31 27.38 -12.79
C PHE A 115 -34.79 26.98 -12.80
N ILE A 116 -35.71 27.95 -12.90
CA ILE A 116 -37.14 27.67 -12.94
C ILE A 116 -37.48 26.80 -14.17
N ALA A 117 -36.97 27.13 -15.36
CA ALA A 117 -37.20 26.35 -16.58
C ALA A 117 -36.70 24.90 -16.50
N THR A 118 -35.66 24.65 -15.71
CA THR A 118 -34.95 23.36 -15.63
C THR A 118 -35.48 22.46 -14.51
N GLU A 119 -35.73 23.02 -13.33
CA GLU A 119 -36.01 22.25 -12.10
C GLU A 119 -37.50 22.26 -11.73
N ASP A 120 -38.21 23.37 -11.99
CA ASP A 120 -39.58 23.56 -11.51
C ASP A 120 -40.34 24.66 -12.27
N VAL A 121 -40.68 24.42 -13.53
CA VAL A 121 -41.33 25.42 -14.41
C VAL A 121 -42.67 25.95 -13.87
N ARG A 122 -43.28 25.22 -12.94
CA ARG A 122 -44.52 25.58 -12.25
C ARG A 122 -44.31 26.19 -10.86
N PHE A 123 -43.09 26.54 -10.47
CA PHE A 123 -42.73 26.98 -9.11
C PHE A 123 -43.72 27.96 -8.48
N TYR A 124 -44.07 29.06 -9.16
CA TYR A 124 -45.02 30.06 -8.66
C TYR A 124 -46.51 29.62 -8.65
N LYS A 125 -46.84 28.39 -9.07
CA LYS A 125 -48.21 27.88 -9.29
C LYS A 125 -48.57 26.64 -8.44
N HIS A 126 -47.75 26.26 -7.46
CA HIS A 126 -48.00 25.11 -6.58
C HIS A 126 -47.77 25.49 -5.10
N HIS A 127 -48.27 24.66 -4.17
CA HIS A 127 -48.08 24.83 -2.72
C HIS A 127 -47.26 23.68 -2.13
N GLY A 128 -45.94 23.86 -2.07
CA GLY A 128 -44.95 22.88 -1.63
C GLY A 128 -44.67 21.76 -2.63
N VAL A 129 -45.72 21.19 -3.21
CA VAL A 129 -45.68 20.03 -4.13
C VAL A 129 -46.49 20.30 -5.40
N ASP A 130 -45.95 19.97 -6.57
CA ASP A 130 -46.70 19.97 -7.83
C ASP A 130 -47.26 18.59 -8.17
N PHE A 131 -48.52 18.37 -7.78
CA PHE A 131 -49.25 17.14 -8.07
C PHE A 131 -49.44 16.86 -9.57
N TYR A 132 -49.44 17.88 -10.43
CA TYR A 132 -49.53 17.66 -11.89
C TYR A 132 -48.22 17.10 -12.42
N ARG A 133 -47.08 17.58 -11.93
CA ARG A 133 -45.76 17.03 -12.28
C ARG A 133 -45.56 15.61 -11.72
N ILE A 134 -46.06 15.33 -10.51
CA ILE A 134 -46.07 13.95 -9.97
C ILE A 134 -46.92 13.02 -10.86
N GLY A 135 -48.14 13.42 -11.22
CA GLY A 135 -49.00 12.63 -12.12
C GLY A 135 -48.38 12.40 -13.50
N GLY A 136 -47.78 13.44 -14.08
CA GLY A 136 -47.04 13.34 -15.35
C GLY A 136 -45.81 12.42 -15.26
N ALA A 137 -45.04 12.52 -14.17
CA ALA A 137 -43.87 11.65 -13.95
C ALA A 137 -44.28 10.18 -13.73
N LEU A 138 -45.39 9.91 -13.04
CA LEU A 138 -45.93 8.55 -12.88
C LEU A 138 -46.37 7.98 -14.24
N MET A 139 -47.09 8.75 -15.06
CA MET A 139 -47.49 8.31 -16.40
C MET A 139 -46.29 8.12 -17.35
N ALA A 140 -45.24 8.93 -17.22
CA ALA A 140 -44.00 8.77 -17.98
C ALA A 140 -43.24 7.49 -17.57
N ASN A 141 -43.06 7.25 -16.26
CA ASN A 141 -42.42 6.03 -15.75
C ASN A 141 -43.21 4.76 -16.14
N PHE A 142 -44.54 4.81 -16.21
CA PHE A 142 -45.35 3.67 -16.66
C PHE A 142 -45.17 3.35 -18.16
N LYS A 143 -44.78 4.33 -18.99
CA LYS A 143 -44.53 4.13 -20.43
C LYS A 143 -43.08 3.81 -20.76
N ASN A 144 -42.14 4.39 -20.03
CA ASN A 144 -40.71 4.39 -20.37
C ASN A 144 -39.83 3.62 -19.37
N GLY A 145 -40.44 2.94 -18.39
CA GLY A 145 -39.76 2.23 -17.31
C GLY A 145 -39.54 3.07 -16.05
N PHE A 146 -39.37 2.39 -14.91
CA PHE A 146 -39.09 3.01 -13.61
C PHE A 146 -37.66 3.59 -13.59
N GLY A 147 -37.52 4.90 -13.84
CA GLY A 147 -36.21 5.56 -13.85
C GLY A 147 -36.19 7.09 -13.97
N ALA A 148 -37.33 7.74 -14.21
CA ALA A 148 -37.39 9.20 -14.37
C ALA A 148 -37.44 9.93 -13.02
N GLU A 149 -36.27 10.22 -12.43
CA GLU A 149 -36.14 11.26 -11.40
C GLU A 149 -36.48 12.65 -12.02
N GLY A 150 -37.68 13.16 -11.73
CA GLY A 150 -38.15 14.46 -12.26
C GLY A 150 -39.33 15.11 -11.55
N GLY A 151 -39.77 14.56 -10.41
CA GLY A 151 -41.02 14.96 -9.72
C GLY A 151 -40.89 15.98 -8.59
N SER A 152 -39.69 16.34 -8.14
CA SER A 152 -39.47 17.13 -6.92
C SER A 152 -39.40 18.64 -7.18
N THR A 153 -40.13 19.43 -6.40
CA THR A 153 -40.15 20.91 -6.47
C THR A 153 -38.87 21.55 -5.94
N ILE A 154 -38.61 22.81 -6.31
CA ILE A 154 -37.52 23.62 -5.72
C ILE A 154 -37.64 23.63 -4.18
N THR A 155 -38.86 23.81 -3.67
CA THR A 155 -39.20 23.76 -2.25
C THR A 155 -38.86 22.41 -1.59
N GLN A 156 -39.19 21.30 -2.26
CA GLN A 156 -38.80 19.96 -1.81
C GLN A 156 -37.28 19.77 -1.82
N GLN A 157 -36.55 20.37 -2.77
CA GLN A 157 -35.09 20.32 -2.80
C GLN A 157 -34.47 21.12 -1.63
N VAL A 158 -34.98 22.31 -1.31
CA VAL A 158 -34.54 23.08 -0.11
C VAL A 158 -34.74 22.26 1.16
N VAL A 159 -35.90 21.63 1.33
CA VAL A 159 -36.22 20.76 2.48
C VAL A 159 -35.31 19.53 2.54
N LYS A 160 -35.20 18.79 1.44
CA LYS A 160 -34.34 17.60 1.32
C LYS A 160 -32.89 17.89 1.68
N ASN A 161 -32.37 19.06 1.28
CA ASN A 161 -30.99 19.46 1.53
C ASN A 161 -30.76 20.11 2.91
N SER A 162 -31.83 20.48 3.65
CA SER A 162 -31.69 21.23 4.91
C SER A 162 -32.11 20.46 6.17
N PHE A 163 -33.09 19.55 6.08
CA PHE A 163 -33.76 19.00 7.27
C PHE A 163 -33.74 17.47 7.39
N LEU A 164 -33.44 16.72 6.34
CA LEU A 164 -33.69 15.28 6.29
C LEU A 164 -32.43 14.51 5.89
N SER A 165 -32.06 13.49 6.66
CA SER A 165 -31.07 12.49 6.21
C SER A 165 -31.48 11.87 4.86
N PRO A 166 -30.54 11.56 3.95
CA PRO A 166 -30.83 11.27 2.54
C PRO A 166 -31.55 9.93 2.27
N LYS A 167 -31.64 9.04 3.27
CA LYS A 167 -32.17 7.66 3.20
C LYS A 167 -33.48 7.61 2.38
N LYS A 168 -33.45 7.02 1.17
CA LYS A 168 -34.57 7.02 0.20
C LYS A 168 -35.77 6.13 0.61
N THR A 169 -36.42 6.45 1.74
CA THR A 169 -37.61 5.76 2.27
C THR A 169 -38.92 6.48 1.93
N VAL A 170 -40.04 5.74 1.94
CA VAL A 170 -41.40 6.32 1.79
C VAL A 170 -41.68 7.33 2.91
N LYS A 171 -41.34 6.99 4.16
CA LYS A 171 -41.49 7.89 5.32
C LYS A 171 -40.77 9.22 5.09
N ARG A 172 -39.50 9.19 4.70
CA ARG A 172 -38.72 10.40 4.40
C ARG A 172 -39.37 11.22 3.28
N LYS A 173 -39.89 10.59 2.21
CA LYS A 173 -40.55 11.33 1.12
C LYS A 173 -41.88 11.96 1.55
N VAL A 174 -42.63 11.32 2.45
CA VAL A 174 -43.84 11.90 3.09
C VAL A 174 -43.47 13.08 3.98
N GLN A 175 -42.43 12.95 4.81
CA GLN A 175 -41.88 14.06 5.61
C GLN A 175 -41.40 15.22 4.72
N GLU A 176 -40.71 14.93 3.61
CA GLU A 176 -40.25 15.91 2.62
C GLU A 176 -41.42 16.70 1.99
N MET A 177 -42.52 16.03 1.65
CA MET A 177 -43.75 16.68 1.15
C MET A 177 -44.44 17.53 2.23
N TRP A 178 -44.53 17.03 3.46
CA TRP A 178 -45.12 17.75 4.59
C TRP A 178 -44.33 19.01 4.94
N LEU A 179 -43.00 18.90 5.04
CA LEU A 179 -42.12 20.02 5.33
C LEU A 179 -42.05 21.03 4.18
N ALA A 180 -42.16 20.60 2.92
CA ALA A 180 -42.26 21.53 1.78
C ALA A 180 -43.56 22.36 1.83
N TYR A 181 -44.68 21.74 2.24
CA TYR A 181 -45.93 22.45 2.49
C TYR A 181 -45.81 23.42 3.68
N GLN A 182 -45.17 23.00 4.78
CA GLN A 182 -44.94 23.87 5.94
C GLN A 182 -44.01 25.05 5.62
N LEU A 183 -42.97 24.83 4.80
CA LEU A 183 -42.03 25.87 4.36
C LEU A 183 -42.75 26.97 3.58
N GLU A 184 -43.61 26.60 2.61
CA GLU A 184 -44.41 27.57 1.83
C GLU A 184 -45.58 28.21 2.60
N ARG A 185 -45.93 27.71 3.78
CA ARG A 185 -46.81 28.43 4.71
C ARG A 185 -46.08 29.50 5.52
N LYS A 186 -44.75 29.45 5.60
CA LYS A 186 -43.92 30.35 6.40
C LYS A 186 -43.13 31.37 5.55
N TYR A 187 -42.76 31.01 4.33
CA TYR A 187 -41.91 31.82 3.45
C TYR A 187 -42.53 32.06 2.07
N SER A 188 -42.20 33.20 1.47
CA SER A 188 -42.59 33.51 0.10
C SER A 188 -41.82 32.65 -0.92
N LYS A 189 -42.37 32.50 -2.13
CA LYS A 189 -41.68 31.85 -3.26
C LYS A 189 -40.34 32.51 -3.58
N GLN A 190 -40.23 33.83 -3.41
CA GLN A 190 -38.99 34.57 -3.63
C GLN A 190 -37.92 34.15 -2.62
N GLN A 191 -38.26 34.13 -1.32
CA GLN A 191 -37.38 33.66 -0.25
C GLN A 191 -36.98 32.19 -0.41
N ILE A 192 -37.87 31.34 -0.93
CA ILE A 192 -37.56 29.92 -1.18
C ILE A 192 -36.63 29.75 -2.39
N LEU A 193 -36.77 30.57 -3.44
CA LEU A 193 -35.82 30.58 -4.55
C LEU A 193 -34.44 31.14 -4.13
N GLU A 194 -34.42 32.17 -3.28
CA GLU A 194 -33.22 32.70 -2.66
C GLU A 194 -32.50 31.64 -1.80
N MET A 195 -33.22 30.98 -0.89
CA MET A 195 -32.69 29.86 -0.10
C MET A 195 -32.20 28.70 -0.97
N TYR A 196 -32.88 28.40 -2.08
CA TYR A 196 -32.45 27.38 -3.03
C TYR A 196 -31.13 27.77 -3.71
N LEU A 197 -31.09 28.94 -4.36
CA LEU A 197 -29.95 29.40 -5.15
C LEU A 197 -28.71 29.66 -4.31
N ASN A 198 -28.84 29.98 -3.02
CA ASN A 198 -27.72 30.10 -2.08
C ASN A 198 -27.24 28.77 -1.46
N LYS A 199 -28.02 27.68 -1.56
CA LYS A 199 -27.69 26.37 -0.96
C LYS A 199 -27.29 25.26 -1.95
N ILE A 200 -27.67 25.35 -3.22
CA ILE A 200 -27.39 24.27 -4.19
C ILE A 200 -25.90 24.08 -4.49
N TYR A 201 -25.56 22.82 -4.80
CA TYR A 201 -24.24 22.36 -5.21
C TYR A 201 -24.01 22.58 -6.71
N PHE A 202 -22.85 23.12 -7.07
CA PHE A 202 -22.48 23.37 -8.46
C PHE A 202 -21.31 22.54 -8.98
N ALA A 203 -20.25 22.34 -8.17
CA ALA A 203 -19.03 21.65 -8.60
C ALA A 203 -18.15 21.20 -7.45
N SER A 204 -17.26 20.24 -7.70
CA SER A 204 -16.31 19.66 -6.75
C SER A 204 -15.56 20.69 -5.91
N GLY A 205 -15.50 20.44 -4.60
CA GLY A 205 -15.02 21.40 -3.60
C GLY A 205 -16.16 22.27 -3.04
N GLU A 206 -15.83 23.41 -2.44
CA GLU A 206 -16.76 24.30 -1.72
C GLU A 206 -17.62 25.17 -2.64
N VAL A 207 -18.07 24.66 -3.80
CA VAL A 207 -18.81 25.44 -4.81
C VAL A 207 -20.32 25.34 -4.59
N TYR A 208 -20.82 26.17 -3.67
CA TYR A 208 -22.22 26.22 -3.24
C TYR A 208 -22.72 27.64 -3.19
N GLY A 209 -23.96 27.83 -3.63
CA GLY A 209 -24.50 29.16 -3.85
C GLY A 209 -24.12 29.69 -5.23
N ILE A 210 -25.08 30.35 -5.88
CA ILE A 210 -24.96 30.78 -7.27
C ILE A 210 -23.81 31.78 -7.50
N GLU A 211 -23.48 32.62 -6.50
CA GLU A 211 -22.38 33.58 -6.63
C GLU A 211 -21.00 32.94 -6.51
N ARG A 212 -20.81 32.03 -5.54
CA ARG A 212 -19.56 31.25 -5.48
C ARG A 212 -19.39 30.36 -6.71
N ALA A 213 -20.46 29.92 -7.35
CA ALA A 213 -20.39 29.23 -8.63
C ALA A 213 -19.99 30.16 -9.79
N ALA A 214 -20.57 31.36 -9.85
CA ALA A 214 -20.22 32.39 -10.83
C ALA A 214 -18.74 32.80 -10.73
N GLU A 215 -18.29 33.12 -9.52
CA GLU A 215 -16.88 33.43 -9.21
C GLU A 215 -15.95 32.25 -9.54
N LYS A 216 -16.28 31.03 -9.08
CA LYS A 216 -15.42 29.85 -9.27
C LYS A 216 -15.26 29.47 -10.74
N PHE A 217 -16.32 29.54 -11.53
CA PHE A 217 -16.29 29.15 -12.94
C PHE A 217 -15.84 30.27 -13.87
N TYR A 218 -16.36 31.49 -13.70
CA TYR A 218 -16.20 32.58 -14.68
C TYR A 218 -15.40 33.78 -14.14
N GLY A 219 -14.98 33.76 -12.87
CA GLY A 219 -14.18 34.84 -12.26
C GLY A 219 -14.94 36.14 -12.02
N VAL A 220 -16.25 36.17 -12.30
CA VAL A 220 -17.11 37.33 -12.07
C VAL A 220 -17.34 37.56 -10.59
N LYS A 221 -17.39 38.83 -10.17
CA LYS A 221 -17.50 39.20 -8.75
C LYS A 221 -18.94 39.24 -8.24
N SER A 222 -19.93 39.26 -9.13
CA SER A 222 -21.31 39.06 -8.76
C SER A 222 -22.08 38.24 -9.79
N VAL A 223 -23.16 37.58 -9.36
CA VAL A 223 -24.12 36.91 -10.27
C VAL A 223 -24.77 37.86 -11.28
N LYS A 224 -24.69 39.17 -11.05
CA LYS A 224 -25.21 40.22 -11.92
C LYS A 224 -24.53 40.27 -13.29
N ASP A 225 -23.29 39.79 -13.36
CA ASP A 225 -22.44 39.85 -14.56
C ASP A 225 -22.63 38.62 -15.49
N LEU A 226 -23.37 37.59 -15.05
CA LEU A 226 -23.55 36.32 -15.78
C LEU A 226 -24.32 36.48 -17.11
N THR A 227 -23.79 35.91 -18.18
CA THR A 227 -24.49 35.83 -19.48
C THR A 227 -25.64 34.81 -19.48
N LEU A 228 -26.40 34.76 -20.58
CA LEU A 228 -27.45 33.75 -20.79
C LEU A 228 -26.89 32.32 -20.87
N ASP A 229 -25.78 32.11 -21.57
CA ASP A 229 -25.15 30.80 -21.73
C ASP A 229 -24.44 30.33 -20.46
N GLU A 230 -23.82 31.26 -19.70
CA GLU A 230 -23.24 31.01 -18.38
C GLU A 230 -24.34 30.67 -17.35
N ALA A 231 -25.42 31.46 -17.29
CA ALA A 231 -26.58 31.19 -16.43
C ALA A 231 -27.25 29.84 -16.78
N ALA A 232 -27.35 29.49 -18.06
CA ALA A 232 -27.87 28.19 -18.51
C ALA A 232 -26.91 27.03 -18.22
N MET A 233 -25.59 27.27 -18.22
CA MET A 233 -24.59 26.28 -17.81
C MET A 233 -24.68 26.01 -16.31
N LEU A 234 -24.69 27.07 -15.48
CA LEU A 234 -24.84 26.96 -14.03
C LEU A 234 -26.17 26.30 -13.64
N ALA A 235 -27.29 26.65 -14.28
CA ALA A 235 -28.57 25.96 -14.06
C ALA A 235 -28.59 24.51 -14.56
N GLY A 236 -27.66 24.13 -15.45
CA GLY A 236 -27.46 22.76 -15.88
C GLY A 236 -26.78 21.87 -14.83
N LEU A 237 -25.84 22.42 -14.05
CA LEU A 237 -24.94 21.68 -13.17
C LEU A 237 -25.63 20.84 -12.07
N PRO A 238 -26.57 21.35 -11.24
CA PRO A 238 -27.03 20.66 -10.02
C PRO A 238 -27.58 19.24 -10.20
N LYS A 239 -28.03 18.89 -11.41
CA LYS A 239 -28.50 17.54 -11.74
C LYS A 239 -27.39 16.48 -11.65
N ALA A 240 -26.17 16.81 -12.09
CA ALA A 240 -25.00 15.94 -11.98
C ALA A 240 -23.70 16.76 -12.09
N PRO A 241 -23.30 17.49 -11.03
CA PRO A 241 -22.19 18.44 -11.05
C PRO A 241 -20.89 17.91 -11.65
N THR A 242 -20.46 16.69 -11.29
CA THR A 242 -19.24 16.08 -11.83
C THR A 242 -19.35 15.77 -13.32
N THR A 243 -20.48 15.19 -13.75
CA THR A 243 -20.73 14.77 -15.14
C THR A 243 -20.86 15.96 -16.09
N TYR A 244 -21.38 17.10 -15.61
CA TYR A 244 -21.63 18.30 -16.41
C TYR A 244 -20.63 19.44 -16.15
N ASN A 245 -19.56 19.21 -15.40
CA ASN A 245 -18.52 20.21 -15.13
C ASN A 245 -17.82 20.65 -16.45
N PRO A 246 -17.88 21.93 -16.85
CA PRO A 246 -17.28 22.39 -18.11
C PRO A 246 -15.74 22.35 -18.10
N VAL A 247 -15.09 22.36 -16.92
CA VAL A 247 -13.63 22.25 -16.81
C VAL A 247 -13.14 20.84 -17.19
N THR A 248 -13.86 19.79 -16.79
CA THR A 248 -13.40 18.39 -16.91
C THR A 248 -14.21 17.55 -17.92
N ASN A 249 -15.42 17.97 -18.27
CA ASN A 249 -16.38 17.23 -19.10
C ASN A 249 -17.09 18.15 -20.12
N PRO A 250 -16.37 18.94 -20.95
CA PRO A 250 -16.96 20.00 -21.78
C PRO A 250 -18.03 19.51 -22.76
N GLU A 251 -17.91 18.32 -23.34
CA GLU A 251 -18.97 17.75 -24.19
C GLU A 251 -20.31 17.58 -23.45
N ASN A 252 -20.26 17.00 -22.25
CA ASN A 252 -21.45 16.73 -21.45
C ASN A 252 -22.03 18.02 -20.85
N ALA A 253 -21.15 18.96 -20.48
CA ALA A 253 -21.51 20.32 -20.11
C ALA A 253 -22.29 21.02 -21.24
N THR A 254 -21.76 21.01 -22.48
CA THR A 254 -22.41 21.57 -23.68
C THR A 254 -23.78 20.94 -23.93
N LYS A 255 -23.86 19.61 -23.95
CA LYS A 255 -25.13 18.87 -24.12
C LYS A 255 -26.16 19.25 -23.04
N ARG A 256 -25.72 19.47 -21.79
CA ARG A 256 -26.58 19.87 -20.67
C ARG A 256 -27.02 21.33 -20.74
N ARG A 257 -26.11 22.30 -20.96
CA ARG A 257 -26.45 23.73 -21.17
C ARG A 257 -27.44 23.91 -22.30
N ASN A 258 -27.18 23.26 -23.44
CA ASN A 258 -28.04 23.36 -24.62
C ASN A 258 -29.44 22.78 -24.35
N THR A 259 -29.57 21.80 -23.43
CA THR A 259 -30.87 21.34 -22.91
C THR A 259 -31.57 22.40 -22.07
N VAL A 260 -30.85 23.12 -21.19
CA VAL A 260 -31.40 24.23 -20.39
C VAL A 260 -31.90 25.37 -21.28
N LEU A 261 -31.11 25.81 -22.26
CA LEU A 261 -31.50 26.84 -23.23
C LEU A 261 -32.79 26.45 -23.99
N ASN A 262 -32.91 25.18 -24.41
CA ASN A 262 -34.13 24.67 -25.03
C ASN A 262 -35.34 24.68 -24.07
N LEU A 263 -35.14 24.40 -22.78
CA LEU A 263 -36.21 24.50 -21.77
C LEU A 263 -36.60 25.94 -21.48
N MET A 264 -35.66 26.89 -21.50
CA MET A 264 -35.95 28.32 -21.35
C MET A 264 -36.80 28.83 -22.53
N ALA A 265 -36.40 28.51 -23.78
CA ALA A 265 -37.13 28.89 -24.98
C ALA A 265 -38.54 28.26 -25.04
N LYS A 266 -38.63 26.93 -24.80
CA LYS A 266 -39.91 26.19 -24.82
C LYS A 266 -40.96 26.75 -23.85
N ASN A 267 -40.53 27.33 -22.74
CA ASN A 267 -41.41 27.88 -21.71
C ASN A 267 -41.56 29.41 -21.79
N GLY A 268 -41.06 30.05 -22.86
CA GLY A 268 -41.24 31.48 -23.12
C GLY A 268 -40.39 32.41 -22.26
N PHE A 269 -39.30 31.91 -21.65
CA PHE A 269 -38.38 32.73 -20.85
C PHE A 269 -37.32 33.47 -21.68
N ILE A 270 -37.08 32.99 -22.92
CA ILE A 270 -36.24 33.58 -23.98
C ILE A 270 -36.87 33.20 -25.33
N THR A 271 -36.46 33.85 -26.41
CA THR A 271 -36.78 33.42 -27.77
C THR A 271 -35.91 32.24 -28.21
N GLN A 272 -36.35 31.54 -29.26
CA GLN A 272 -35.56 30.48 -29.90
C GLN A 272 -34.25 31.03 -30.49
N ALA A 273 -34.25 32.25 -31.04
CA ALA A 273 -33.06 32.88 -31.61
C ALA A 273 -31.99 33.20 -30.55
N GLU A 274 -32.39 33.67 -29.36
CA GLU A 274 -31.47 33.86 -28.22
C GLU A 274 -30.89 32.53 -27.74
N ALA A 275 -31.72 31.48 -27.66
CA ALA A 275 -31.27 30.14 -27.32
C ALA A 275 -30.26 29.59 -28.34
N ASP A 276 -30.50 29.79 -29.63
CA ASP A 276 -29.62 29.30 -30.71
C ASP A 276 -28.32 30.10 -30.85
N LYS A 277 -28.34 31.41 -30.50
CA LYS A 277 -27.12 32.23 -30.33
C LYS A 277 -26.29 31.75 -29.13
N ALA A 278 -26.92 31.57 -27.97
CA ALA A 278 -26.25 31.13 -26.74
C ALA A 278 -25.61 29.74 -26.85
N LYS A 279 -26.12 28.86 -27.72
CA LYS A 279 -25.51 27.55 -28.01
C LYS A 279 -24.15 27.62 -28.71
N GLN A 280 -23.84 28.71 -29.41
CA GLN A 280 -22.60 28.86 -30.19
C GLN A 280 -21.37 29.21 -29.34
N VAL A 281 -21.57 29.68 -28.11
CA VAL A 281 -20.48 29.94 -27.17
C VAL A 281 -19.89 28.60 -26.71
N ASP A 282 -18.58 28.46 -26.61
CA ASP A 282 -17.97 27.28 -25.98
C ASP A 282 -18.26 27.30 -24.46
N VAL A 283 -18.56 26.15 -23.85
CA VAL A 283 -18.66 26.05 -22.39
C VAL A 283 -17.32 26.24 -21.68
N GLN A 284 -16.20 26.15 -22.40
CA GLN A 284 -14.87 26.46 -21.89
C GLN A 284 -14.47 27.93 -22.09
N ALA A 285 -15.27 28.73 -22.81
CA ALA A 285 -15.07 30.17 -22.88
C ALA A 285 -15.20 30.81 -21.49
N HIS A 286 -14.40 31.85 -21.24
CA HIS A 286 -14.37 32.64 -20.00
C HIS A 286 -14.08 31.86 -18.71
N LEU A 287 -13.69 30.58 -18.77
CA LEU A 287 -13.39 29.80 -17.56
C LEU A 287 -12.17 30.34 -16.80
N ALA A 288 -12.35 30.62 -15.52
CA ALA A 288 -11.33 31.18 -14.66
C ALA A 288 -10.19 30.19 -14.35
N LYS A 289 -8.94 30.68 -14.44
CA LYS A 289 -7.76 29.93 -13.96
C LYS A 289 -7.80 29.82 -12.44
N GLN A 290 -7.48 28.64 -11.93
CA GLN A 290 -7.60 28.29 -10.52
C GLN A 290 -6.24 28.39 -9.82
N THR A 291 -6.15 29.13 -8.70
CA THR A 291 -4.89 29.51 -8.06
C THR A 291 -4.88 29.38 -6.52
N GLU A 292 -5.90 28.75 -5.91
CA GLU A 292 -5.94 28.56 -4.45
C GLU A 292 -5.00 27.45 -3.96
N SER A 293 -4.23 27.74 -2.91
CA SER A 293 -3.34 26.79 -2.22
C SER A 293 -4.11 25.84 -1.30
N THR A 294 -3.49 24.72 -0.93
CA THR A 294 -4.01 23.76 0.05
C THR A 294 -3.73 24.18 1.49
N SER A 295 -4.68 23.90 2.39
CA SER A 295 -4.40 23.72 3.81
C SER A 295 -3.80 22.32 4.04
N LYS A 296 -2.94 22.19 5.07
CA LYS A 296 -2.29 20.93 5.49
C LYS A 296 -3.23 19.73 5.69
N TYR A 297 -4.51 19.98 5.96
CA TYR A 297 -5.52 18.92 6.13
C TYR A 297 -6.34 18.63 4.86
N ASP A 298 -6.31 19.48 3.83
CA ASP A 298 -7.25 19.39 2.70
C ASP A 298 -7.13 18.07 1.93
N VAL A 299 -5.94 17.46 1.88
CA VAL A 299 -5.73 16.13 1.28
C VAL A 299 -6.45 15.00 2.04
N PHE A 300 -6.57 15.10 3.36
CA PHE A 300 -7.33 14.17 4.19
C PHE A 300 -8.83 14.47 4.09
N ILE A 301 -9.20 15.76 4.13
CA ILE A 301 -10.58 16.23 4.02
C ILE A 301 -11.19 15.86 2.66
N ASP A 302 -10.44 15.94 1.55
CA ASP A 302 -10.86 15.46 0.23
C ASP A 302 -11.29 13.98 0.28
N GLN A 303 -10.53 13.13 0.99
CA GLN A 303 -10.82 11.70 1.13
C GLN A 303 -12.01 11.42 2.06
N VAL A 304 -12.13 12.17 3.16
CA VAL A 304 -13.32 12.18 4.04
C VAL A 304 -14.57 12.53 3.25
N ILE A 305 -14.49 13.54 2.38
CA ILE A 305 -15.63 13.99 1.56
C ILE A 305 -16.04 12.92 0.54
N GLU A 306 -15.09 12.26 -0.14
CA GLU A 306 -15.39 11.13 -1.02
C GLU A 306 -16.07 9.99 -0.24
N GLU A 307 -15.52 9.64 0.93
CA GLU A 307 -16.00 8.53 1.74
C GLU A 307 -17.41 8.75 2.30
N VAL A 308 -17.70 9.94 2.85
CA VAL A 308 -19.06 10.27 3.33
C VAL A 308 -20.05 10.23 2.18
N LYS A 309 -19.74 10.86 1.03
CA LYS A 309 -20.62 10.84 -0.15
C LYS A 309 -20.93 9.42 -0.60
N LYS A 310 -19.90 8.57 -0.67
CA LYS A 310 -19.97 7.17 -1.12
C LYS A 310 -20.67 6.23 -0.14
N LYS A 311 -20.57 6.46 1.18
CA LYS A 311 -21.17 5.59 2.21
C LYS A 311 -22.56 6.04 2.69
N THR A 312 -22.96 7.30 2.49
CA THR A 312 -24.17 7.87 3.13
C THR A 312 -25.20 8.51 2.21
N ASP A 313 -24.91 8.70 0.92
CA ASP A 313 -25.65 9.61 0.00
C ASP A 313 -25.73 11.08 0.47
N ALA A 314 -25.07 11.46 1.57
CA ALA A 314 -25.06 12.82 2.09
C ALA A 314 -23.93 13.65 1.48
N ASP A 315 -24.14 14.96 1.43
CA ASP A 315 -23.20 15.91 0.88
C ASP A 315 -22.56 16.77 1.99
N PRO A 316 -21.28 16.56 2.36
CA PRO A 316 -20.64 17.21 3.52
C PRO A 316 -20.58 18.74 3.49
N PHE A 317 -20.88 19.40 2.38
CA PHE A 317 -20.88 20.85 2.33
C PHE A 317 -22.27 21.44 2.58
N SER A 318 -23.35 20.69 2.34
CA SER A 318 -24.73 21.19 2.47
C SER A 318 -25.52 20.55 3.61
N ALA A 319 -25.16 19.35 4.05
CA ALA A 319 -25.95 18.54 4.99
C ALA A 319 -25.73 18.82 6.49
N GLY A 320 -24.84 19.76 6.87
CA GLY A 320 -24.65 20.20 8.27
C GLY A 320 -24.22 19.09 9.24
N LEU A 321 -23.28 18.25 8.83
CA LEU A 321 -22.91 17.01 9.51
C LEU A 321 -21.87 17.22 10.62
N GLU A 322 -21.96 16.44 11.69
CA GLU A 322 -20.81 16.16 12.56
C GLU A 322 -20.11 14.90 12.03
N ILE A 323 -18.86 15.04 11.56
CA ILE A 323 -18.10 13.98 10.89
C ILE A 323 -16.88 13.62 11.77
N TYR A 324 -16.87 12.42 12.32
CA TYR A 324 -15.82 11.91 13.19
C TYR A 324 -14.83 11.07 12.40
N THR A 325 -13.54 11.42 12.46
CA THR A 325 -12.51 10.85 11.60
C THR A 325 -11.44 10.06 12.35
N THR A 326 -10.59 9.38 11.60
CA THR A 326 -9.42 8.64 12.10
C THR A 326 -8.14 9.48 12.12
N LEU A 327 -8.21 10.78 11.83
CA LEU A 327 -7.07 11.70 11.68
C LEU A 327 -6.28 11.88 13.00
N ASP A 328 -5.00 11.51 13.00
CA ASP A 328 -4.01 11.95 13.99
C ASP A 328 -3.39 13.26 13.45
N THR A 329 -3.70 14.38 14.11
CA THR A 329 -3.23 15.70 13.67
C THR A 329 -1.72 15.87 13.79
N ASN A 330 -1.06 15.19 14.72
CA ASN A 330 0.40 15.21 14.84
C ASN A 330 1.06 14.42 13.70
N ALA A 331 0.49 13.26 13.33
CA ALA A 331 0.95 12.50 12.18
C ALA A 331 0.73 13.26 10.86
N GLN A 332 -0.43 13.89 10.67
CA GLN A 332 -0.75 14.63 9.45
C GLN A 332 0.05 15.93 9.30
N ASP A 333 0.31 16.65 10.39
CA ASP A 333 1.18 17.83 10.39
C ASP A 333 2.61 17.46 9.99
N TYR A 334 3.17 16.39 10.54
CA TYR A 334 4.51 15.92 10.16
C TYR A 334 4.57 15.42 8.71
N VAL A 335 3.50 14.80 8.21
CA VAL A 335 3.39 14.42 6.80
C VAL A 335 3.32 15.65 5.89
N ASP A 336 2.62 16.72 6.27
CA ASP A 336 2.64 17.99 5.52
C ASP A 336 4.04 18.63 5.52
N ASP A 337 4.74 18.63 6.66
CA ASP A 337 6.13 19.12 6.78
C ASP A 337 7.11 18.30 5.92
N VAL A 338 6.94 16.98 5.83
CA VAL A 338 7.66 16.11 4.89
C VAL A 338 7.39 16.54 3.45
N MET A 339 6.13 16.68 3.05
CA MET A 339 5.76 17.01 1.66
C MET A 339 6.22 18.41 1.23
N ASN A 340 6.25 19.38 2.14
CA ASN A 340 6.66 20.76 1.90
C ASN A 340 8.18 21.01 2.05
N ASN A 341 9.01 19.97 1.92
CA ASN A 341 10.48 20.00 1.99
C ASN A 341 11.10 20.38 3.35
N LYS A 342 10.33 20.44 4.44
CA LYS A 342 10.85 20.85 5.77
C LYS A 342 11.63 19.73 6.47
N VAL A 343 11.31 18.47 6.15
CA VAL A 343 11.94 17.27 6.75
C VAL A 343 12.84 16.53 5.76
N VAL A 344 12.50 16.51 4.46
CA VAL A 344 13.29 15.83 3.42
C VAL A 344 13.47 16.73 2.19
N ASN A 345 14.70 16.79 1.67
CA ASN A 345 15.00 17.56 0.46
C ASN A 345 14.70 16.72 -0.79
N PHE A 346 13.66 17.10 -1.52
CA PHE A 346 13.31 16.46 -2.79
C PHE A 346 14.24 16.91 -3.94
N PRO A 347 14.38 16.10 -5.01
CA PRO A 347 15.38 16.34 -6.07
C PRO A 347 15.12 17.58 -6.93
N ASN A 348 13.86 17.93 -7.15
CA ASN A 348 13.38 19.09 -7.94
C ASN A 348 11.86 19.27 -7.72
N ASP A 349 11.27 20.32 -8.26
CA ASP A 349 9.84 20.65 -8.06
C ASP A 349 8.85 19.76 -8.82
N LYS A 350 9.30 19.02 -9.84
CA LYS A 350 8.47 18.05 -10.59
C LYS A 350 8.43 16.66 -9.94
N PHE A 351 9.39 16.35 -9.07
CA PHE A 351 9.43 15.09 -8.35
C PHE A 351 8.28 15.05 -7.34
N GLN A 352 7.55 13.95 -7.29
CA GLN A 352 6.31 13.77 -6.54
C GLN A 352 6.40 12.60 -5.56
N ALA A 353 5.51 12.62 -4.57
CA ALA A 353 5.36 11.55 -3.59
C ALA A 353 3.89 11.34 -3.23
N GLY A 354 3.56 10.11 -2.84
CA GLY A 354 2.22 9.69 -2.41
C GLY A 354 2.36 8.70 -1.27
N LEU A 355 1.79 9.01 -0.09
CA LEU A 355 1.88 8.16 1.08
C LEU A 355 0.58 8.11 1.90
N VAL A 356 0.37 6.99 2.59
CA VAL A 356 -0.75 6.79 3.53
C VAL A 356 -0.21 6.11 4.79
N VAL A 357 -0.58 6.66 5.96
CA VAL A 357 -0.34 6.07 7.28
C VAL A 357 -1.63 5.42 7.76
N VAL A 358 -1.58 4.13 8.10
CA VAL A 358 -2.72 3.32 8.56
C VAL A 358 -2.43 2.76 9.95
N ASP A 359 -3.38 2.90 10.87
CA ASP A 359 -3.43 2.15 12.12
C ASP A 359 -3.80 0.68 11.83
N ASN A 360 -3.00 -0.26 12.32
CA ASN A 360 -3.14 -1.68 11.95
C ASN A 360 -4.37 -2.35 12.59
N GLU A 361 -4.64 -2.03 13.86
CA GLU A 361 -5.72 -2.66 14.65
C GLU A 361 -7.10 -2.32 14.07
N THR A 362 -7.29 -1.07 13.66
CA THR A 362 -8.58 -0.55 13.16
C THR A 362 -8.67 -0.45 11.64
N GLY A 363 -7.53 -0.31 10.93
CA GLY A 363 -7.50 0.15 9.54
C GLY A 363 -7.81 1.64 9.36
N GLY A 364 -7.82 2.42 10.44
CA GLY A 364 -8.06 3.85 10.40
C GLY A 364 -6.87 4.61 9.83
N ILE A 365 -7.09 5.41 8.79
CA ILE A 365 -6.04 6.21 8.15
C ILE A 365 -5.72 7.38 9.08
N GLN A 366 -4.48 7.43 9.58
CA GLN A 366 -4.04 8.46 10.53
C GLN A 366 -3.54 9.72 9.80
N ALA A 367 -2.94 9.57 8.61
CA ALA A 367 -2.43 10.67 7.79
C ALA A 367 -2.31 10.28 6.30
N ILE A 368 -2.40 11.27 5.40
CA ILE A 368 -2.23 11.13 3.94
C ILE A 368 -1.30 12.25 3.42
N GLY A 369 -0.29 11.89 2.62
CA GLY A 369 0.52 12.83 1.84
C GLY A 369 0.25 12.61 0.35
N GLY A 370 -0.57 13.48 -0.26
CA GLY A 370 -1.18 13.21 -1.57
C GLY A 370 -0.55 13.89 -2.78
N GLY A 371 0.65 14.43 -2.65
CA GLY A 371 1.36 15.19 -3.69
C GLY A 371 2.03 16.45 -3.14
N ARG A 372 3.19 16.81 -3.68
CA ARG A 372 3.89 18.08 -3.44
C ARG A 372 3.26 19.18 -4.30
N ASN A 373 3.23 20.42 -3.80
CA ASN A 373 2.72 21.59 -4.51
C ASN A 373 1.26 21.42 -5.02
N ARG A 374 0.45 20.61 -4.32
CA ARG A 374 -0.92 20.26 -4.69
C ARG A 374 -1.92 21.40 -4.42
N VAL A 375 -2.88 21.59 -5.33
CA VAL A 375 -4.08 22.43 -5.13
C VAL A 375 -5.27 21.60 -4.60
N SER A 376 -6.19 22.21 -3.85
CA SER A 376 -7.34 21.49 -3.27
C SER A 376 -8.20 20.85 -4.35
N GLY A 377 -8.58 19.57 -4.18
CA GLY A 377 -9.28 18.80 -5.20
C GLY A 377 -8.44 18.41 -6.42
N GLY A 378 -7.14 18.74 -6.45
CA GLY A 378 -6.20 18.28 -7.47
C GLY A 378 -5.86 16.79 -7.35
N LEU A 379 -5.07 16.28 -8.29
CA LEU A 379 -4.67 14.86 -8.33
C LEU A 379 -4.06 14.39 -7.00
N ASN A 380 -4.58 13.30 -6.43
CA ASN A 380 -4.03 12.70 -5.21
C ASN A 380 -3.15 11.49 -5.54
N PHE A 381 -1.84 11.62 -5.36
CA PHE A 381 -0.84 10.57 -5.60
C PHE A 381 -0.93 9.40 -4.62
N ALA A 382 -1.60 9.57 -3.47
CA ALA A 382 -1.79 8.51 -2.47
C ALA A 382 -3.06 7.67 -2.71
N THR A 383 -4.11 8.26 -3.31
CA THR A 383 -5.44 7.62 -3.36
C THR A 383 -6.07 7.56 -4.75
N ASN A 384 -5.71 8.43 -5.70
CA ASN A 384 -6.23 8.40 -7.08
C ASN A 384 -5.23 7.80 -8.08
N MET A 385 -3.95 8.17 -7.97
CA MET A 385 -2.94 7.71 -8.93
C MET A 385 -2.59 6.24 -8.69
N ARG A 386 -2.85 5.39 -9.68
CA ARG A 386 -2.37 4.01 -9.74
C ARG A 386 -1.01 3.96 -10.44
N ARG A 387 -0.10 3.12 -9.91
CA ARG A 387 1.28 2.94 -10.37
C ARG A 387 1.71 1.46 -10.34
N GLN A 388 2.81 1.12 -11.01
CA GLN A 388 3.32 -0.25 -10.96
C GLN A 388 3.97 -0.50 -9.59
N PRO A 389 3.51 -1.48 -8.77
CA PRO A 389 4.05 -1.70 -7.44
C PRO A 389 5.50 -2.23 -7.45
N GLY A 390 5.97 -2.70 -8.61
CA GLY A 390 7.22 -3.44 -8.74
C GLY A 390 7.30 -4.58 -7.73
N SER A 391 8.49 -4.80 -7.18
CA SER A 391 8.72 -5.84 -6.17
C SER A 391 8.06 -5.63 -4.79
N THR A 392 7.18 -4.63 -4.58
CA THR A 392 6.31 -4.60 -3.38
C THR A 392 5.11 -5.55 -3.47
N ILE A 393 4.78 -6.08 -4.64
CA ILE A 393 3.67 -7.03 -4.76
C ILE A 393 4.02 -8.46 -4.30
N LYS A 394 5.32 -8.78 -4.21
CA LYS A 394 5.82 -10.15 -3.97
C LYS A 394 5.29 -10.82 -2.68
N PRO A 395 5.15 -10.11 -1.55
CA PRO A 395 4.49 -10.66 -0.36
C PRO A 395 3.03 -11.07 -0.59
N ILE A 396 2.33 -10.39 -1.51
CA ILE A 396 0.89 -10.52 -1.75
C ILE A 396 0.56 -11.53 -2.86
N LEU A 397 1.40 -11.65 -3.90
CA LEU A 397 1.15 -12.56 -5.03
C LEU A 397 1.99 -13.83 -5.06
N ASP A 398 3.18 -13.86 -4.45
CA ASP A 398 4.07 -15.03 -4.57
C ASP A 398 4.23 -15.76 -3.24
N TYR A 399 4.76 -15.08 -2.23
CA TYR A 399 5.23 -15.75 -1.01
C TYR A 399 4.12 -15.94 0.02
N GLY A 400 3.25 -14.94 0.25
CA GLY A 400 2.08 -15.07 1.12
C GLY A 400 1.12 -16.17 0.65
N PRO A 401 0.69 -16.17 -0.63
CA PRO A 401 -0.13 -17.23 -1.19
C PRO A 401 0.51 -18.62 -1.09
N ALA A 402 1.83 -18.75 -1.29
CA ALA A 402 2.55 -20.02 -1.16
C ALA A 402 2.61 -20.53 0.30
N ILE A 403 2.77 -19.63 1.29
CA ILE A 403 2.71 -20.02 2.71
C ILE A 403 1.27 -20.43 3.09
N GLU A 404 0.25 -19.65 2.70
CA GLU A 404 -1.16 -19.94 2.99
C GLU A 404 -1.59 -21.30 2.40
N ASN A 405 -1.33 -21.51 1.11
CA ASN A 405 -1.86 -22.65 0.34
C ASN A 405 -0.97 -23.90 0.35
N LEU A 406 0.36 -23.73 0.35
CA LEU A 406 1.32 -24.83 0.22
C LEU A 406 2.08 -25.09 1.53
N LYS A 407 1.83 -24.29 2.58
CA LYS A 407 2.49 -24.38 3.90
C LYS A 407 4.01 -24.33 3.83
N TRP A 408 4.52 -23.57 2.86
CA TRP A 408 5.95 -23.31 2.68
C TRP A 408 6.56 -22.73 3.97
N SER A 409 7.75 -23.21 4.33
CA SER A 409 8.55 -22.62 5.41
C SER A 409 9.24 -21.35 4.96
N THR A 410 9.63 -20.45 5.89
CA THR A 410 10.48 -19.29 5.57
C THR A 410 11.82 -19.72 4.96
N GLY A 411 12.29 -20.92 5.36
CA GLY A 411 13.49 -21.59 4.84
C GLY A 411 13.33 -22.30 3.49
N GLN A 412 12.15 -22.25 2.85
CA GLN A 412 11.84 -23.09 1.68
C GLN A 412 12.90 -22.95 0.58
N PRO A 413 13.58 -24.03 0.17
CA PRO A 413 14.53 -23.99 -0.93
C PRO A 413 13.88 -23.64 -2.26
N ILE A 414 14.44 -22.63 -2.93
CA ILE A 414 14.10 -22.24 -4.30
C ILE A 414 15.42 -22.08 -5.06
N LYS A 415 15.48 -22.58 -6.30
CA LYS A 415 16.66 -22.44 -7.16
C LYS A 415 16.55 -21.21 -8.04
N ASP A 416 17.41 -20.23 -7.79
CA ASP A 416 17.65 -19.06 -8.62
C ASP A 416 18.66 -19.42 -9.72
N GLU A 417 18.16 -19.47 -10.97
CA GLU A 417 18.84 -19.95 -12.18
C GLU A 417 18.12 -19.37 -13.41
N GLU A 418 18.56 -19.65 -14.63
CA GLU A 418 17.83 -19.21 -15.83
C GLU A 418 16.39 -19.75 -15.88
N TYR A 419 15.43 -18.88 -16.20
CA TYR A 419 14.01 -19.22 -16.09
C TYR A 419 13.12 -18.35 -16.98
N HIS A 420 11.89 -18.81 -17.20
CA HIS A 420 10.95 -18.26 -18.17
C HIS A 420 9.54 -18.16 -17.58
N TYR A 421 8.76 -17.19 -18.09
CA TYR A 421 7.31 -17.19 -17.96
C TYR A 421 6.71 -18.36 -18.78
N SER A 422 5.49 -18.79 -18.47
CA SER A 422 4.80 -19.89 -19.16
C SER A 422 4.55 -19.64 -20.66
N ASN A 423 4.67 -18.39 -21.14
CA ASN A 423 4.64 -18.04 -22.56
C ASN A 423 6.01 -18.12 -23.26
N GLY A 424 7.05 -18.62 -22.59
CA GLY A 424 8.41 -18.72 -23.13
C GLY A 424 9.24 -17.42 -23.08
N THR A 425 8.72 -16.33 -22.52
CA THR A 425 9.49 -15.08 -22.34
C THR A 425 10.51 -15.25 -21.20
N PRO A 426 11.80 -14.92 -21.39
CA PRO A 426 12.80 -15.06 -20.33
C PRO A 426 12.62 -14.02 -19.21
N ILE A 427 12.72 -14.46 -17.96
CA ILE A 427 12.76 -13.58 -16.77
C ILE A 427 14.20 -13.49 -16.24
N ARG A 428 14.58 -12.31 -15.74
CA ARG A 428 15.93 -12.06 -15.19
C ARG A 428 15.85 -11.33 -13.85
N ASN A 429 16.81 -11.62 -12.96
CA ASN A 429 17.06 -10.78 -11.79
C ASN A 429 17.63 -9.42 -12.22
N PHE A 430 17.31 -8.36 -11.47
CA PHE A 430 17.78 -7.00 -11.74
C PHE A 430 19.30 -6.93 -11.94
N GLY A 431 20.07 -7.51 -11.01
CA GLY A 431 21.53 -7.58 -11.10
C GLY A 431 22.09 -8.61 -12.10
N ARG A 432 21.27 -9.16 -13.00
CA ARG A 432 21.62 -10.07 -14.11
C ARG A 432 22.44 -11.33 -13.75
N ASN A 433 22.47 -11.69 -12.47
CA ASN A 433 23.21 -12.82 -11.92
C ASN A 433 22.27 -13.78 -11.16
N TYR A 434 22.66 -15.04 -11.09
CA TYR A 434 21.97 -16.10 -10.34
C TYR A 434 22.65 -16.38 -9.00
N LYS A 435 21.89 -16.90 -8.03
CA LYS A 435 22.36 -17.27 -6.68
C LYS A 435 22.33 -18.77 -6.39
N GLY A 436 21.79 -19.60 -7.28
CA GLY A 436 21.64 -21.03 -7.03
C GLY A 436 20.56 -21.28 -5.98
N TRP A 437 20.80 -22.18 -5.03
CA TRP A 437 19.82 -22.46 -3.98
C TRP A 437 19.79 -21.34 -2.94
N VAL A 438 18.60 -20.77 -2.72
CA VAL A 438 18.31 -19.75 -1.70
C VAL A 438 17.06 -20.16 -0.91
N SER A 439 16.86 -19.61 0.30
CA SER A 439 15.59 -19.72 1.00
C SER A 439 14.58 -18.70 0.49
N ALA A 440 13.27 -18.95 0.70
CA ALA A 440 12.23 -17.97 0.44
C ALA A 440 12.50 -16.63 1.17
N ARG A 441 12.99 -16.69 2.43
CA ARG A 441 13.49 -15.53 3.18
C ARG A 441 14.57 -14.76 2.44
N GLU A 442 15.64 -15.42 2.00
CA GLU A 442 16.75 -14.76 1.29
C GLU A 442 16.29 -14.20 -0.06
N ALA A 443 15.46 -14.94 -0.79
CA ALA A 443 14.90 -14.50 -2.06
C ALA A 443 14.03 -13.25 -1.93
N LEU A 444 13.15 -13.17 -0.93
CA LEU A 444 12.33 -11.99 -0.65
C LEU A 444 13.20 -10.81 -0.16
N GLY A 445 14.13 -11.07 0.75
CA GLY A 445 15.06 -10.07 1.31
C GLY A 445 15.97 -9.42 0.28
N ARG A 446 16.50 -10.21 -0.66
CA ARG A 446 17.23 -9.76 -1.86
C ARG A 446 16.32 -9.25 -2.98
N SER A 447 15.00 -9.43 -2.87
CA SER A 447 14.01 -9.06 -3.89
C SER A 447 14.17 -9.75 -5.25
N LEU A 448 14.69 -10.98 -5.29
CA LEU A 448 14.94 -11.73 -6.53
C LEU A 448 13.66 -11.93 -7.36
N ASN A 449 13.79 -11.97 -8.69
CA ASN A 449 12.67 -12.06 -9.62
C ASN A 449 12.31 -13.52 -9.95
N ILE A 450 13.31 -14.39 -10.08
CA ILE A 450 13.10 -15.76 -10.55
C ILE A 450 12.48 -16.65 -9.45
N PRO A 451 12.95 -16.62 -8.19
CA PRO A 451 12.28 -17.32 -7.10
C PRO A 451 10.84 -16.81 -6.82
N ALA A 452 10.59 -15.52 -7.08
CA ALA A 452 9.26 -14.91 -6.98
C ALA A 452 8.30 -15.52 -8.02
N LEU A 453 8.66 -15.52 -9.31
CA LEU A 453 7.87 -16.18 -10.34
C LEU A 453 7.69 -17.69 -10.06
N LYS A 454 8.72 -18.37 -9.55
CA LYS A 454 8.61 -19.79 -9.15
C LYS A 454 7.64 -20.02 -7.99
N ALA A 455 7.52 -19.10 -7.03
CA ALA A 455 6.54 -19.17 -5.93
C ALA A 455 5.11 -18.87 -6.40
N PHE A 456 4.95 -17.88 -7.30
CA PHE A 456 3.71 -17.58 -7.99
C PHE A 456 3.18 -18.80 -8.78
N GLN A 457 4.01 -19.36 -9.67
CA GLN A 457 3.68 -20.53 -10.48
C GLN A 457 3.40 -21.78 -9.64
N ALA A 458 4.13 -22.00 -8.53
CA ALA A 458 3.87 -23.11 -7.63
C ALA A 458 2.52 -23.00 -6.90
N THR A 459 2.03 -21.77 -6.67
CA THR A 459 0.74 -21.52 -6.01
C THR A 459 -0.44 -21.56 -6.99
N GLY A 460 -0.23 -21.09 -8.22
CA GLY A 460 -1.25 -20.94 -9.24
C GLY A 460 -1.93 -19.58 -9.22
N ALA A 461 -2.25 -19.06 -10.40
CA ALA A 461 -2.76 -17.71 -10.63
C ALA A 461 -4.02 -17.40 -9.81
N ASP A 462 -5.02 -18.29 -9.84
CA ASP A 462 -6.32 -18.06 -9.19
C ASP A 462 -6.19 -17.85 -7.67
N LYS A 463 -5.31 -18.63 -7.03
CA LYS A 463 -5.05 -18.56 -5.58
C LYS A 463 -4.26 -17.30 -5.18
N ALA A 464 -3.32 -16.88 -6.02
CA ALA A 464 -2.62 -15.61 -5.83
C ALA A 464 -3.59 -14.42 -5.97
N LYS A 465 -4.50 -14.48 -6.96
CA LYS A 465 -5.57 -13.49 -7.14
C LYS A 465 -6.58 -13.48 -5.99
N GLU A 466 -7.02 -14.64 -5.51
CA GLU A 466 -7.93 -14.78 -4.37
C GLU A 466 -7.35 -14.14 -3.10
N PHE A 467 -6.10 -14.46 -2.77
CA PHE A 467 -5.38 -13.90 -1.62
C PHE A 467 -5.24 -12.37 -1.71
N ALA A 468 -4.85 -11.85 -2.88
CA ALA A 468 -4.78 -10.41 -3.14
C ALA A 468 -6.15 -9.71 -3.02
N THR A 469 -7.22 -10.38 -3.48
CA THR A 469 -8.59 -9.88 -3.37
C THR A 469 -9.08 -9.86 -1.92
N GLY A 470 -8.69 -10.84 -1.11
CA GLY A 470 -8.89 -10.85 0.35
C GLY A 470 -8.21 -9.68 1.06
N LEU A 471 -7.08 -9.20 0.52
CA LEU A 471 -6.33 -8.01 0.93
C LEU A 471 -6.81 -6.71 0.26
N GLY A 472 -7.96 -6.73 -0.41
CA GLY A 472 -8.57 -5.55 -1.03
C GLY A 472 -7.94 -5.09 -2.35
N LEU A 473 -6.95 -5.81 -2.88
CA LEU A 473 -6.43 -5.58 -4.23
C LEU A 473 -7.35 -6.29 -5.24
N LYS A 474 -8.21 -5.52 -5.92
CA LYS A 474 -8.95 -6.02 -7.07
C LYS A 474 -8.01 -6.23 -8.25
N LEU A 475 -7.90 -7.48 -8.70
CA LEU A 475 -7.12 -7.91 -9.88
C LEU A 475 -8.07 -8.55 -10.92
N ASP A 476 -9.27 -7.99 -11.03
CA ASP A 476 -10.28 -8.30 -12.04
C ASP A 476 -10.06 -7.50 -13.31
N GLU A 477 -10.79 -7.85 -14.36
CA GLU A 477 -10.77 -7.21 -15.68
C GLU A 477 -11.47 -5.83 -15.65
N GLU A 478 -11.07 -4.94 -14.73
CA GLU A 478 -11.23 -3.50 -14.96
C GLU A 478 -10.53 -3.18 -16.29
N ASP A 479 -11.28 -2.64 -17.24
CA ASP A 479 -10.89 -2.34 -18.63
C ASP A 479 -10.55 -3.57 -19.53
N GLY A 480 -10.96 -4.79 -19.16
CA GLY A 480 -10.86 -5.98 -20.04
C GLY A 480 -9.48 -6.64 -20.11
N GLU A 481 -8.65 -6.42 -19.09
CA GLU A 481 -7.24 -6.82 -19.08
C GLU A 481 -6.97 -8.15 -18.34
N ALA A 482 -6.38 -9.12 -19.05
CA ALA A 482 -6.10 -10.44 -18.50
C ALA A 482 -5.01 -10.45 -17.41
N TYR A 483 -5.33 -11.08 -16.28
CA TYR A 483 -4.38 -11.35 -15.19
C TYR A 483 -3.24 -12.27 -15.67
N SER A 484 -1.99 -11.92 -15.36
CA SER A 484 -0.81 -12.55 -15.99
C SER A 484 0.42 -12.62 -15.07
N GLU A 485 1.32 -13.55 -15.36
CA GLU A 485 2.50 -13.86 -14.52
C GLU A 485 3.47 -12.69 -14.29
N SER A 486 3.49 -11.68 -15.17
CA SER A 486 4.29 -10.46 -14.98
C SER A 486 3.88 -9.68 -13.71
N TYR A 487 2.67 -9.92 -13.21
CA TYR A 487 2.19 -9.34 -11.95
C TYR A 487 3.01 -9.83 -10.75
N SER A 488 3.66 -11.01 -10.80
CA SER A 488 4.58 -11.49 -9.73
C SER A 488 5.77 -10.54 -9.48
N ILE A 489 6.22 -9.80 -10.50
CA ILE A 489 7.28 -8.78 -10.35
C ILE A 489 6.74 -7.34 -10.38
N GLY A 490 5.41 -7.17 -10.40
CA GLY A 490 4.75 -5.87 -10.38
C GLY A 490 4.54 -5.21 -11.74
N GLY A 491 4.63 -5.97 -12.84
CA GLY A 491 4.39 -5.53 -14.22
C GLY A 491 2.91 -5.29 -14.55
N PHE A 492 2.20 -4.57 -13.68
CA PHE A 492 0.77 -4.27 -13.79
C PHE A 492 0.51 -3.28 -14.94
N ARG A 493 -0.66 -3.38 -15.59
CA ARG A 493 -1.09 -2.37 -16.60
C ARG A 493 -1.74 -1.16 -15.93
N THR A 494 -2.84 -1.39 -15.20
CA THR A 494 -3.60 -0.33 -14.50
C THR A 494 -2.93 0.13 -13.21
N GLY A 495 -2.22 -0.77 -12.51
CA GLY A 495 -1.47 -0.47 -11.27
C GLY A 495 -2.33 -0.39 -10.00
N VAL A 496 -1.68 0.02 -8.90
CA VAL A 496 -2.23 0.15 -7.54
C VAL A 496 -1.85 1.49 -6.91
N THR A 497 -2.60 1.92 -5.89
CA THR A 497 -2.35 3.16 -5.13
C THR A 497 -1.64 2.89 -3.80
N PRO A 498 -0.92 3.87 -3.20
CA PRO A 498 -0.40 3.76 -1.84
C PRO A 498 -1.47 3.41 -0.79
N LEU A 499 -2.69 3.93 -0.92
CA LEU A 499 -3.83 3.56 -0.07
C LEU A 499 -4.15 2.05 -0.11
N GLN A 500 -4.21 1.47 -1.32
CA GLN A 500 -4.45 0.04 -1.50
C GLN A 500 -3.31 -0.79 -0.89
N MET A 501 -2.06 -0.38 -1.12
CA MET A 501 -0.90 -1.09 -0.61
C MET A 501 -0.75 -0.99 0.91
N ALA A 502 -1.10 0.14 1.53
CA ALA A 502 -1.12 0.29 2.99
C ALA A 502 -2.15 -0.64 3.64
N GLY A 503 -3.37 -0.72 3.07
CA GLY A 503 -4.40 -1.65 3.54
C GLY A 503 -4.04 -3.12 3.37
N ALA A 504 -3.38 -3.48 2.26
CA ALA A 504 -2.91 -4.84 2.04
C ALA A 504 -1.76 -5.22 2.99
N TYR A 505 -0.90 -4.26 3.35
CA TYR A 505 0.25 -4.51 4.24
C TYR A 505 -0.14 -4.59 5.72
N SER A 506 -1.13 -3.83 6.19
CA SER A 506 -1.55 -3.86 7.60
C SER A 506 -2.08 -5.22 8.05
N ALA A 507 -2.63 -6.03 7.14
CA ALA A 507 -3.06 -7.40 7.43
C ALA A 507 -1.90 -8.35 7.81
N PHE A 508 -0.68 -8.14 7.30
CA PHE A 508 0.49 -8.90 7.75
C PHE A 508 0.93 -8.51 9.16
N ALA A 509 0.69 -7.25 9.55
CA ALA A 509 0.96 -6.74 10.90
C ALA A 509 -0.10 -7.22 11.91
N ASN A 510 -1.37 -7.22 11.51
CA ASN A 510 -2.54 -7.51 12.36
C ASN A 510 -3.02 -8.97 12.24
N GLU A 511 -2.12 -9.95 12.46
CA GLU A 511 -2.44 -11.39 12.60
C GLU A 511 -3.32 -12.01 11.47
N GLY A 512 -3.21 -11.45 10.25
CA GLY A 512 -3.96 -11.88 9.06
C GLY A 512 -5.36 -11.26 8.92
N MET A 513 -5.70 -10.28 9.75
CA MET A 513 -6.95 -9.52 9.70
C MET A 513 -6.80 -8.29 8.80
N TYR A 514 -7.48 -8.31 7.67
CA TYR A 514 -7.63 -7.15 6.79
C TYR A 514 -8.73 -6.22 7.31
N ASN A 515 -8.33 -4.99 7.61
CA ASN A 515 -9.22 -3.86 7.83
C ASN A 515 -9.17 -2.96 6.60
N ALA A 516 -10.33 -2.67 6.00
CA ALA A 516 -10.36 -1.77 4.85
C ALA A 516 -9.94 -0.35 5.29
N PRO A 517 -8.98 0.30 4.61
CA PRO A 517 -8.59 1.67 4.91
C PRO A 517 -9.79 2.62 4.87
N HIS A 518 -9.95 3.41 5.94
CA HIS A 518 -11.05 4.37 6.08
C HIS A 518 -10.60 5.63 6.80
N THR A 519 -11.25 6.74 6.49
CA THR A 519 -11.04 8.06 7.10
C THR A 519 -12.13 8.44 8.10
N VAL A 520 -13.31 7.81 8.04
CA VAL A 520 -14.49 8.22 8.83
C VAL A 520 -15.02 7.07 9.68
N THR A 521 -15.14 7.30 10.98
CA THR A 521 -15.73 6.36 11.94
C THR A 521 -17.24 6.57 12.07
N LYS A 522 -17.71 7.82 12.18
CA LYS A 522 -19.12 8.14 12.37
C LYS A 522 -19.53 9.44 11.66
N VAL A 523 -20.76 9.46 11.13
CA VAL A 523 -21.44 10.68 10.69
C VAL A 523 -22.72 10.86 11.51
N LYS A 524 -22.97 12.07 12.01
CA LYS A 524 -24.21 12.47 12.68
C LYS A 524 -24.87 13.62 11.92
N PHE A 525 -26.18 13.55 11.77
CA PHE A 525 -27.02 14.48 11.00
C PHE A 525 -27.74 15.50 11.90
N PRO A 526 -28.20 16.65 11.35
CA PRO A 526 -29.02 17.62 12.07
C PRO A 526 -30.35 17.06 12.63
N ASP A 527 -30.88 15.98 12.04
CA ASP A 527 -32.08 15.29 12.53
C ASP A 527 -31.81 14.34 13.72
N GLY A 528 -30.56 14.28 14.20
CA GLY A 528 -30.11 13.40 15.28
C GLY A 528 -29.77 11.97 14.84
N THR A 529 -29.95 11.64 13.55
CA THR A 529 -29.53 10.33 13.02
C THR A 529 -28.02 10.19 13.09
N GLU A 530 -27.54 9.07 13.60
CA GLU A 530 -26.14 8.67 13.49
C GLU A 530 -25.97 7.50 12.51
N ILE A 531 -24.82 7.44 11.85
CA ILE A 531 -24.40 6.35 10.98
C ILE A 531 -22.93 6.01 11.30
N ASP A 532 -22.72 4.80 11.82
CA ASP A 532 -21.41 4.16 11.93
C ASP A 532 -20.91 3.77 10.52
N LEU A 533 -19.68 4.19 10.21
CA LEU A 533 -19.01 3.97 8.94
C LEU A 533 -17.75 3.09 9.07
N THR A 534 -17.39 2.66 10.28
CA THR A 534 -16.22 1.83 10.54
C THR A 534 -16.33 0.48 9.80
N PRO A 535 -15.36 0.12 8.94
CA PRO A 535 -15.37 -1.17 8.25
C PRO A 535 -15.24 -2.35 9.22
N LYS A 536 -15.96 -3.44 8.93
CA LYS A 536 -15.83 -4.67 9.71
C LYS A 536 -14.55 -5.43 9.33
N PRO A 537 -13.71 -5.85 10.30
CA PRO A 537 -12.52 -6.67 10.03
C PRO A 537 -12.87 -7.97 9.28
N LYS A 538 -11.95 -8.44 8.44
CA LYS A 538 -12.06 -9.73 7.73
C LYS A 538 -10.76 -10.50 7.83
N ARG A 539 -10.82 -11.81 8.08
CA ARG A 539 -9.62 -12.65 7.95
C ARG A 539 -9.28 -12.81 6.47
N ALA A 540 -8.08 -12.40 6.09
CA ALA A 540 -7.54 -12.50 4.73
C ALA A 540 -6.49 -13.62 4.58
N MET A 541 -5.86 -14.03 5.68
CA MET A 541 -4.91 -15.14 5.75
C MET A 541 -4.87 -15.76 7.16
N GLN A 542 -4.21 -16.91 7.33
CA GLN A 542 -3.96 -17.46 8.66
C GLN A 542 -2.91 -16.66 9.43
N ASP A 543 -2.96 -16.80 10.76
CA ASP A 543 -1.97 -16.24 11.69
C ASP A 543 -0.53 -16.66 11.35
N TYR A 544 -0.32 -17.91 10.94
CA TYR A 544 0.99 -18.40 10.50
C TYR A 544 1.50 -17.68 9.26
N THR A 545 0.62 -17.41 8.29
CA THR A 545 0.98 -16.71 7.04
C THR A 545 1.37 -15.27 7.35
N ALA A 546 0.58 -14.57 8.17
CA ALA A 546 0.87 -13.21 8.59
C ALA A 546 2.22 -13.11 9.32
N PHE A 547 2.44 -13.95 10.34
CA PHE A 547 3.68 -13.96 11.11
C PHE A 547 4.90 -14.34 10.24
N MET A 548 4.82 -15.42 9.46
CA MET A 548 5.95 -15.91 8.66
C MET A 548 6.31 -14.93 7.53
N MET A 549 5.32 -14.26 6.92
CA MET A 549 5.59 -13.20 5.94
C MET A 549 6.16 -11.94 6.58
N THR A 550 5.66 -11.52 7.74
CA THR A 550 6.23 -10.41 8.52
C THR A 550 7.68 -10.68 8.89
N ASP A 551 8.00 -11.88 9.38
CA ASP A 551 9.36 -12.27 9.73
C ASP A 551 10.30 -12.36 8.51
N MET A 552 9.83 -12.89 7.37
CA MET A 552 10.58 -12.81 6.11
C MET A 552 10.80 -11.36 5.64
N MET A 553 9.86 -10.46 5.91
CA MET A 553 9.99 -9.03 5.61
C MET A 553 10.90 -8.28 6.61
N LYS A 554 11.06 -8.75 7.86
CA LYS A 554 12.10 -8.25 8.79
C LYS A 554 13.51 -8.48 8.21
N SER A 555 13.73 -9.54 7.43
CA SER A 555 15.00 -9.76 6.71
C SER A 555 15.27 -8.76 5.57
N VAL A 556 14.25 -8.10 5.00
CA VAL A 556 14.46 -7.03 4.00
C VAL A 556 15.11 -5.78 4.64
N VAL A 557 14.87 -5.58 5.94
CA VAL A 557 15.36 -4.42 6.73
C VAL A 557 16.65 -4.76 7.48
N ASN A 558 16.77 -5.96 8.06
CA ASN A 558 17.83 -6.24 9.04
C ASN A 558 19.03 -7.02 8.48
N GLU A 559 18.84 -7.87 7.47
CA GLU A 559 19.92 -8.69 6.92
C GLU A 559 20.92 -7.88 6.10
N SER A 560 22.17 -8.35 6.04
CA SER A 560 23.25 -7.72 5.27
C SER A 560 22.91 -7.56 3.79
N TYR A 561 22.08 -8.46 3.25
CA TYR A 561 21.60 -8.47 1.87
C TYR A 561 20.24 -7.77 1.63
N GLY A 562 19.61 -7.24 2.67
CA GLY A 562 18.27 -6.65 2.59
C GLY A 562 18.23 -5.33 1.80
N THR A 563 17.23 -5.15 0.93
CA THR A 563 17.10 -3.95 0.07
C THR A 563 16.68 -2.67 0.82
N ALA A 564 16.26 -2.78 2.09
CA ALA A 564 15.70 -1.68 2.88
C ALA A 564 16.54 -1.27 4.10
N ARG A 565 17.77 -1.77 4.28
CA ARG A 565 18.61 -1.55 5.50
C ARG A 565 18.67 -0.12 6.05
N ALA A 566 18.51 0.90 5.20
CA ALA A 566 18.43 2.31 5.61
C ALA A 566 17.25 2.63 6.56
N VAL A 567 16.10 1.97 6.43
CA VAL A 567 14.88 2.29 7.22
C VAL A 567 14.94 1.88 8.68
N ARG A 568 15.97 1.11 9.08
CA ARG A 568 16.11 0.61 10.45
C ARG A 568 16.24 1.77 11.44
N THR A 569 15.30 1.84 12.39
CA THR A 569 15.25 2.82 13.49
C THR A 569 15.40 2.09 14.84
N PRO A 570 16.23 2.57 15.78
CA PRO A 570 16.45 1.91 17.07
C PRO A 570 15.16 1.66 17.87
N GLY A 571 15.01 0.43 18.35
CA GLY A 571 13.88 0.01 19.19
C GLY A 571 12.52 -0.08 18.50
N LEU A 572 12.43 0.05 17.17
CA LEU A 572 11.22 -0.28 16.40
C LEU A 572 11.42 -1.63 15.68
N GLU A 573 10.49 -2.56 15.88
CA GLU A 573 10.39 -3.74 15.02
C GLU A 573 9.80 -3.31 13.67
N ILE A 574 10.61 -3.25 12.61
CA ILE A 574 10.18 -2.85 11.28
C ILE A 574 10.27 -4.05 10.32
N ALA A 575 9.15 -4.38 9.69
CA ALA A 575 9.05 -5.23 8.52
C ALA A 575 8.69 -4.37 7.30
N GLY A 576 9.04 -4.80 6.09
CA GLY A 576 8.60 -4.11 4.87
C GLY A 576 9.25 -4.62 3.60
N LYS A 577 8.99 -3.92 2.49
CA LYS A 577 9.44 -4.31 1.15
C LYS A 577 9.66 -3.09 0.25
N THR A 578 10.75 -3.10 -0.51
CA THR A 578 11.00 -2.16 -1.61
C THR A 578 10.34 -2.61 -2.91
N GLY A 579 9.96 -1.66 -3.75
CA GLY A 579 9.59 -1.89 -5.15
C GLY A 579 10.17 -0.80 -6.05
N THR A 580 10.36 -1.16 -7.31
CA THR A 580 10.85 -0.28 -8.37
C THR A 580 10.19 -0.71 -9.67
N SER A 581 9.79 0.21 -10.54
CA SER A 581 9.28 -0.09 -11.88
C SER A 581 10.13 0.58 -12.97
N ASN A 582 10.35 -0.14 -14.07
CA ASN A 582 11.05 0.39 -15.24
C ASN A 582 10.10 1.16 -16.17
N PHE A 583 10.64 2.07 -16.98
CA PHE A 583 9.97 2.58 -18.17
C PHE A 583 9.88 1.51 -19.26
N SER A 584 8.81 1.54 -20.06
CA SER A 584 8.73 0.75 -21.29
C SER A 584 9.77 1.18 -22.33
N ALA A 585 10.14 0.29 -23.25
CA ALA A 585 11.11 0.63 -24.31
C ALA A 585 10.66 1.83 -25.16
N ALA A 586 9.36 1.94 -25.43
CA ALA A 586 8.78 3.07 -26.15
C ALA A 586 8.88 4.39 -25.36
N GLU A 587 8.69 4.38 -24.04
CA GLU A 587 8.93 5.56 -23.19
C GLU A 587 10.42 5.92 -23.15
N LYS A 588 11.31 4.94 -22.99
CA LYS A 588 12.77 5.21 -22.98
C LYS A 588 13.24 5.85 -24.28
N GLN A 589 12.79 5.34 -25.43
CA GLN A 589 13.09 5.93 -26.74
C GLN A 589 12.44 7.33 -26.91
N ARG A 590 11.16 7.50 -26.55
CA ARG A 590 10.42 8.75 -26.77
C ARG A 590 10.90 9.91 -25.90
N TYR A 591 11.37 9.64 -24.69
CA TYR A 591 11.78 10.65 -23.71
C TYR A 591 13.29 10.58 -23.39
N ASN A 592 14.06 9.86 -24.21
CA ASN A 592 15.52 9.71 -24.13
C ASN A 592 16.03 9.31 -22.73
N ILE A 593 15.33 8.37 -22.08
CA ILE A 593 15.55 7.97 -20.70
C ILE A 593 16.71 6.94 -20.64
N PRO A 594 17.70 7.12 -19.74
CA PRO A 594 18.80 6.18 -19.58
C PRO A 594 18.34 4.75 -19.26
N ASP A 595 19.18 3.77 -19.59
CA ASP A 595 18.81 2.36 -19.45
C ASP A 595 18.63 1.94 -17.97
N ALA A 596 19.33 2.60 -17.06
CA ALA A 596 19.17 2.45 -15.60
C ALA A 596 18.16 3.45 -14.98
N GLY A 597 17.43 4.23 -15.80
CA GLY A 597 16.40 5.15 -15.35
C GLY A 597 15.12 4.40 -14.93
N GLU A 598 14.70 4.62 -13.69
CA GLU A 598 13.53 4.00 -13.06
C GLU A 598 12.36 5.00 -13.01
N LYS A 599 11.13 4.46 -13.01
CA LYS A 599 9.87 5.23 -13.17
C LYS A 599 9.15 5.46 -11.84
N ASP A 600 8.87 4.38 -11.12
CA ASP A 600 8.27 4.39 -9.78
C ASP A 600 9.27 3.81 -8.78
N VAL A 601 9.40 4.42 -7.60
CA VAL A 601 10.12 3.87 -6.43
C VAL A 601 9.16 3.78 -5.26
N TRP A 602 9.18 2.64 -4.56
CA TRP A 602 8.27 2.32 -3.47
C TRP A 602 8.99 1.80 -2.24
N PHE A 603 8.43 2.14 -1.07
CA PHE A 603 8.61 1.35 0.14
C PHE A 603 7.28 1.19 0.89
N ASN A 604 6.90 -0.06 1.14
CA ASN A 604 5.75 -0.41 1.97
C ASN A 604 6.29 -1.11 3.21
N GLY A 605 6.05 -0.57 4.39
CA GLY A 605 6.56 -1.12 5.64
C GLY A 605 5.65 -0.86 6.82
N PHE A 606 5.91 -1.57 7.91
CA PHE A 606 5.08 -1.53 9.09
C PHE A 606 5.85 -1.88 10.37
N THR A 607 5.35 -1.31 11.45
CA THR A 607 5.56 -1.74 12.84
C THR A 607 4.33 -2.55 13.29
N PRO A 608 4.30 -3.10 14.51
CA PRO A 608 3.09 -3.73 15.05
C PRO A 608 1.86 -2.80 15.03
N ASN A 609 2.05 -1.49 15.29
CA ASN A 609 0.94 -0.52 15.39
C ASN A 609 0.56 0.13 14.05
N TYR A 610 1.55 0.49 13.23
CA TYR A 610 1.36 1.35 12.06
C TYR A 610 1.93 0.74 10.78
N THR A 611 1.16 0.84 9.69
CA THR A 611 1.62 0.59 8.31
C THR A 611 1.73 1.90 7.56
N ILE A 612 2.80 2.05 6.77
CA ILE A 612 2.98 3.17 5.84
C ILE A 612 3.36 2.62 4.46
N SER A 613 2.59 2.98 3.43
CA SER A 613 2.98 2.84 2.03
C SER A 613 3.46 4.18 1.52
N VAL A 614 4.60 4.19 0.81
CA VAL A 614 5.19 5.38 0.20
C VAL A 614 5.55 5.07 -1.25
N TRP A 615 5.00 5.84 -2.18
CA TRP A 615 5.44 5.96 -3.57
C TRP A 615 6.20 7.28 -3.77
N THR A 616 7.21 7.26 -4.65
CA THR A 616 7.96 8.42 -5.13
C THR A 616 8.29 8.28 -6.61
N GLY A 617 8.17 9.36 -7.38
CA GLY A 617 8.48 9.41 -8.81
C GLY A 617 7.97 10.68 -9.47
N TYR A 618 7.87 10.71 -10.79
CA TYR A 618 7.36 11.88 -11.54
C TYR A 618 5.89 11.67 -11.94
N GLU A 619 5.14 12.73 -12.24
CA GLU A 619 3.72 12.61 -12.66
C GLU A 619 3.58 11.91 -14.02
N THR A 620 4.41 12.26 -15.00
CA THR A 620 4.42 11.62 -16.33
C THR A 620 5.85 11.40 -16.83
N ALA A 621 6.04 10.50 -17.82
CA ALA A 621 7.37 10.10 -18.30
C ALA A 621 8.18 11.21 -19.00
N LYS A 622 7.55 12.33 -19.38
CA LYS A 622 8.21 13.54 -19.91
C LYS A 622 8.76 14.46 -18.81
N ASP A 623 8.43 14.22 -17.54
CA ASP A 623 8.72 15.14 -16.44
C ASP A 623 10.01 14.80 -15.70
N GLY A 624 10.50 13.56 -15.80
CA GLY A 624 11.78 13.11 -15.30
C GLY A 624 11.89 11.58 -15.17
N TYR A 625 13.04 11.12 -14.71
CA TYR A 625 13.33 9.73 -14.38
C TYR A 625 14.14 9.67 -13.08
N ILE A 626 14.10 8.54 -12.37
CA ILE A 626 14.81 8.30 -11.12
C ILE A 626 16.14 7.59 -11.47
N LEU A 627 17.29 8.11 -11.00
CA LEU A 627 18.60 7.46 -11.29
C LEU A 627 19.57 7.48 -10.11
N SER A 628 19.58 8.54 -9.30
CA SER A 628 20.57 8.71 -8.24
C SER A 628 20.29 7.84 -6.99
N PRO A 629 21.31 7.58 -6.15
CA PRO A 629 21.12 6.92 -4.86
C PRO A 629 20.18 7.67 -3.89
N ASN A 630 20.03 9.00 -4.04
CA ASN A 630 19.10 9.79 -3.25
C ASN A 630 17.64 9.57 -3.72
N GLU A 631 17.39 9.68 -5.03
CA GLU A 631 16.06 9.45 -5.61
C GLU A 631 15.56 8.02 -5.37
N THR A 632 16.41 7.01 -5.61
CA THR A 632 16.13 5.59 -5.32
C THR A 632 16.08 5.28 -3.82
N GLY A 633 16.54 6.21 -2.98
CA GLY A 633 16.40 6.20 -1.52
C GLY A 633 15.11 6.85 -1.01
N MET A 634 14.44 7.70 -1.80
CA MET A 634 13.50 8.70 -1.29
C MET A 634 12.30 8.10 -0.53
N ALA A 635 11.60 7.10 -1.10
CA ALA A 635 10.49 6.43 -0.42
C ALA A 635 10.90 5.78 0.92
N LYS A 636 12.11 5.23 1.01
CA LYS A 636 12.67 4.67 2.25
C LYS A 636 13.00 5.76 3.27
N ASN A 637 13.46 6.93 2.81
CA ASN A 637 13.80 8.06 3.67
C ASN A 637 12.51 8.67 4.28
N ILE A 638 11.52 8.97 3.44
CA ILE A 638 10.18 9.43 3.83
C ILE A 638 9.56 8.47 4.85
N PHE A 639 9.55 7.16 4.55
CA PHE A 639 9.06 6.14 5.49
C PHE A 639 9.75 6.24 6.85
N LYS A 640 11.09 6.33 6.86
CA LYS A 640 11.88 6.35 8.09
C LYS A 640 11.56 7.55 8.97
N HIS A 641 11.46 8.74 8.38
CA HIS A 641 11.10 9.95 9.11
C HIS A 641 9.70 9.82 9.72
N VAL A 642 8.68 9.50 8.90
CA VAL A 642 7.29 9.43 9.39
C VAL A 642 7.11 8.31 10.42
N ILE A 643 7.62 7.09 10.20
CA ILE A 643 7.44 5.97 11.15
C ILE A 643 8.14 6.23 12.48
N THR A 644 9.25 6.96 12.48
CA THR A 644 9.98 7.31 13.71
C THR A 644 9.14 8.30 14.52
N HIS A 645 8.77 9.43 13.91
CA HIS A 645 7.98 10.49 14.55
C HIS A 645 6.64 9.99 15.10
N ILE A 646 5.82 9.28 14.31
CA ILE A 646 4.50 8.80 14.77
C ILE A 646 4.57 7.73 15.86
N SER A 647 5.76 7.15 16.10
CA SER A 647 6.02 6.13 17.13
C SER A 647 6.77 6.69 18.36
N GLU A 648 7.09 7.99 18.39
CA GLU A 648 7.67 8.63 19.57
C GLU A 648 6.62 8.78 20.68
N GLY A 649 7.03 8.52 21.93
CA GLY A 649 6.15 8.50 23.10
C GLY A 649 5.10 7.37 23.15
N LYS A 650 4.78 6.69 22.03
CA LYS A 650 3.76 5.65 21.96
C LYS A 650 4.33 4.23 22.26
N PRO A 651 3.55 3.29 22.84
CA PRO A 651 4.00 1.92 23.07
C PRO A 651 4.30 1.20 21.75
N LYS A 652 5.53 0.67 21.58
CA LYS A 652 6.04 0.24 20.26
C LYS A 652 5.58 -1.15 19.76
N GLY A 653 4.98 -1.96 20.64
CA GLY A 653 4.54 -3.32 20.33
C GLY A 653 5.69 -4.31 20.05
N SER A 654 5.33 -5.54 19.66
CA SER A 654 6.24 -6.54 19.06
C SER A 654 5.42 -7.55 18.24
N PHE A 655 6.02 -8.16 17.22
CA PHE A 655 5.33 -9.19 16.42
C PHE A 655 5.37 -10.54 17.15
N LYS A 656 4.22 -10.96 17.69
CA LYS A 656 4.09 -12.22 18.45
C LYS A 656 4.06 -13.43 17.52
N GLN A 657 4.81 -14.48 17.87
CA GLN A 657 4.69 -15.78 17.20
C GLN A 657 3.39 -16.47 17.64
N PRO A 658 2.49 -16.86 16.72
CA PRO A 658 1.29 -17.63 17.07
C PRO A 658 1.61 -19.10 17.32
N ASP A 659 0.74 -19.79 18.07
CA ASP A 659 0.88 -21.22 18.33
C ASP A 659 0.85 -22.09 17.05
N SER A 660 0.26 -21.61 15.96
CA SER A 660 0.28 -22.28 14.66
C SER A 660 1.67 -22.35 14.02
N VAL A 661 2.67 -21.62 14.53
CA VAL A 661 4.04 -21.56 14.01
C VAL A 661 5.03 -22.25 14.95
N VAL A 662 6.11 -22.81 14.38
CA VAL A 662 7.23 -23.39 15.13
C VAL A 662 8.59 -23.04 14.49
N GLU A 663 9.52 -22.53 15.29
CA GLU A 663 10.92 -22.27 14.90
C GLU A 663 11.75 -23.57 14.93
N ARG A 664 12.58 -23.82 13.91
CA ARG A 664 13.55 -24.93 13.89
C ARG A 664 14.85 -24.55 13.18
N SER A 665 15.97 -25.06 13.70
CA SER A 665 17.27 -25.03 13.02
C SER A 665 17.30 -25.99 11.84
N VAL A 666 17.76 -25.51 10.69
CA VAL A 666 17.90 -26.25 9.42
C VAL A 666 19.23 -25.92 8.75
N GLU A 667 19.68 -26.78 7.84
CA GLU A 667 20.80 -26.45 6.96
C GLU A 667 20.39 -25.37 5.94
N LYS A 668 21.29 -24.44 5.62
CA LYS A 668 21.08 -23.46 4.56
C LYS A 668 20.85 -24.18 3.22
N PRO A 669 19.91 -23.72 2.36
CA PRO A 669 19.58 -24.39 1.12
C PRO A 669 20.78 -24.65 0.20
N THR A 670 21.06 -25.93 -0.03
CA THR A 670 22.09 -26.43 -0.96
C THR A 670 21.49 -27.40 -2.00
N GLY A 671 20.18 -27.63 -1.93
CA GLY A 671 19.41 -28.57 -2.75
C GLY A 671 17.91 -28.37 -2.52
N LYS A 672 17.09 -29.16 -3.22
CA LYS A 672 15.62 -29.08 -3.15
C LYS A 672 15.02 -29.36 -1.76
N ASP A 673 15.67 -30.25 -1.00
CA ASP A 673 15.15 -30.73 0.29
C ASP A 673 15.77 -29.94 1.47
N LEU A 674 14.92 -29.31 2.28
CA LEU A 674 15.34 -28.71 3.55
C LEU A 674 15.52 -29.79 4.62
N LYS A 675 16.61 -29.73 5.39
CA LYS A 675 17.03 -30.80 6.33
C LYS A 675 17.43 -30.20 7.67
N ARG A 676 17.27 -30.97 8.75
CA ARG A 676 17.86 -30.61 10.06
C ARG A 676 19.38 -30.75 10.01
N PRO A 677 20.14 -29.88 10.67
CA PRO A 677 21.59 -30.04 10.79
C PRO A 677 21.94 -31.30 11.57
N SER A 678 23.08 -31.87 11.23
CA SER A 678 23.77 -32.90 12.00
C SER A 678 24.72 -32.26 13.02
N GLY A 679 25.24 -33.05 13.97
CA GLY A 679 26.32 -32.58 14.85
C GLY A 679 27.59 -32.17 14.10
N SER A 680 27.80 -32.75 12.90
CA SER A 680 28.91 -32.44 11.99
C SER A 680 28.65 -31.22 11.09
N THR A 681 27.46 -30.61 11.11
CA THR A 681 27.10 -29.51 10.20
C THR A 681 27.73 -28.20 10.69
N PRO A 682 28.58 -27.52 9.88
CA PRO A 682 29.22 -26.26 10.28
C PRO A 682 28.20 -25.20 10.68
N SER A 683 28.44 -24.49 11.79
CA SER A 683 27.53 -23.47 12.33
C SER A 683 27.19 -22.35 11.34
N SER A 684 28.15 -21.97 10.48
CA SER A 684 27.97 -21.01 9.38
C SER A 684 26.97 -21.47 8.30
N LEU A 685 26.68 -22.77 8.24
CA LEU A 685 25.71 -23.40 7.33
C LEU A 685 24.40 -23.79 8.04
N ILE A 686 24.24 -23.49 9.32
CA ILE A 686 22.97 -23.59 10.03
C ILE A 686 22.24 -22.25 9.92
N THR A 687 20.91 -22.31 9.77
CA THR A 687 20.01 -21.17 9.90
C THR A 687 18.80 -21.56 10.75
N LYS A 688 18.11 -20.58 11.32
CA LYS A 688 16.81 -20.78 11.97
C LYS A 688 15.70 -20.35 11.03
N GLU A 689 14.65 -21.17 10.92
CA GLU A 689 13.52 -20.91 10.04
C GLU A 689 12.20 -21.29 10.71
N TYR A 690 11.10 -20.67 10.28
CA TYR A 690 9.76 -20.91 10.80
C TYR A 690 8.96 -21.81 9.86
N PHE A 691 8.13 -22.64 10.49
CA PHE A 691 7.31 -23.66 9.86
C PHE A 691 5.89 -23.57 10.41
N VAL A 692 4.90 -23.87 9.57
CA VAL A 692 3.55 -24.21 10.06
C VAL A 692 3.66 -25.46 10.94
N ARG A 693 2.99 -25.48 12.10
CA ARG A 693 3.12 -26.57 13.06
C ARG A 693 2.77 -27.92 12.41
N GLY A 694 3.74 -28.84 12.42
CA GLY A 694 3.65 -30.14 11.77
C GLY A 694 4.35 -30.26 10.40
N THR A 695 4.78 -29.17 9.76
CA THR A 695 5.48 -29.23 8.44
C THR A 695 7.01 -29.18 8.53
N ALA A 696 7.58 -29.02 9.74
CA ALA A 696 9.01 -28.94 9.93
C ALA A 696 9.75 -30.26 9.57
N PRO A 697 10.95 -30.18 8.94
CA PRO A 697 11.67 -31.36 8.48
C PRO A 697 12.12 -32.24 9.65
N THR A 698 11.78 -33.53 9.60
CA THR A 698 12.14 -34.52 10.64
C THR A 698 13.53 -35.12 10.43
N LYS A 699 13.94 -35.30 9.17
CA LYS A 699 15.18 -35.96 8.74
C LYS A 699 16.41 -35.08 9.03
N VAL A 700 17.41 -35.70 9.66
CA VAL A 700 18.74 -35.10 9.88
C VAL A 700 19.62 -35.34 8.66
N SER A 701 20.32 -34.30 8.22
CA SER A 701 21.23 -34.34 7.09
C SER A 701 22.36 -35.35 7.30
N GLN A 702 22.77 -35.99 6.21
CA GLN A 702 23.91 -36.91 6.18
C GLN A 702 25.10 -36.34 5.39
N THR A 703 24.97 -35.11 4.86
CA THR A 703 25.99 -34.50 3.98
C THR A 703 27.31 -34.33 4.70
N PHE A 704 27.31 -33.66 5.86
CA PHE A 704 28.52 -33.40 6.63
C PHE A 704 28.98 -34.64 7.42
N VAL A 705 28.05 -35.48 7.89
CA VAL A 705 28.37 -36.80 8.49
C VAL A 705 29.08 -37.73 7.49
N LYS A 706 28.81 -37.61 6.18
CA LYS A 706 29.55 -38.33 5.13
C LYS A 706 30.93 -37.71 4.90
N LYS A 707 31.00 -36.38 4.71
CA LYS A 707 32.27 -35.66 4.55
C LYS A 707 33.25 -35.95 5.68
N GLU A 708 32.83 -35.82 6.93
CA GLU A 708 33.65 -36.13 8.12
C GLU A 708 34.13 -37.60 8.14
N LYS A 709 33.34 -38.53 7.58
CA LYS A 709 33.71 -39.95 7.43
C LYS A 709 34.50 -40.27 6.15
N GLU A 710 34.61 -39.33 5.23
CA GLU A 710 35.39 -39.40 4.00
C GLU A 710 36.76 -38.76 4.24
N GLU A 711 36.79 -37.56 4.84
CA GLU A 711 37.96 -36.92 5.46
C GLU A 711 38.67 -37.90 6.42
N LYS A 712 37.99 -38.46 7.44
CA LYS A 712 38.56 -39.48 8.35
C LYS A 712 38.89 -40.84 7.69
N LYS A 713 38.65 -41.01 6.39
CA LYS A 713 39.15 -42.14 5.58
C LYS A 713 40.30 -41.72 4.67
N GLU A 714 40.38 -40.46 4.27
CA GLU A 714 41.47 -39.90 3.48
C GLU A 714 42.67 -39.59 4.38
N ASP A 715 42.46 -39.02 5.57
CA ASP A 715 43.45 -38.99 6.66
C ASP A 715 44.08 -40.38 6.82
N LYS A 716 43.24 -41.43 6.99
CA LYS A 716 43.64 -42.83 7.17
C LYS A 716 44.14 -43.54 5.90
N LYS A 717 44.10 -42.89 4.74
CA LYS A 717 44.78 -43.33 3.50
C LYS A 717 46.12 -42.63 3.36
N GLU A 718 46.24 -41.36 3.75
CA GLU A 718 47.51 -40.62 3.76
C GLU A 718 48.43 -41.17 4.83
N ASP A 719 47.91 -41.44 6.04
CA ASP A 719 48.54 -42.27 7.10
C ASP A 719 49.10 -43.62 6.61
N LYS A 720 48.52 -44.16 5.53
CA LYS A 720 48.89 -45.44 4.89
C LYS A 720 49.70 -45.28 3.60
N LYS A 721 49.75 -44.09 3.02
CA LYS A 721 50.66 -43.71 1.91
C LYS A 721 52.00 -43.27 2.46
N GLU A 722 52.05 -42.43 3.49
CA GLU A 722 53.30 -42.11 4.20
C GLU A 722 53.99 -43.38 4.73
N LYS A 723 53.21 -44.38 5.14
CA LYS A 723 53.69 -45.70 5.58
C LYS A 723 53.97 -46.69 4.43
N LYS A 724 53.99 -46.24 3.17
CA LYS A 724 54.38 -47.06 1.99
C LYS A 724 55.34 -46.37 1.02
N ASP A 725 55.16 -45.08 0.76
CA ASP A 725 55.91 -44.33 -0.26
C ASP A 725 57.01 -43.44 0.33
N ASN A 726 57.67 -43.88 1.41
CA ASN A 726 58.94 -43.31 1.84
C ASN A 726 59.87 -44.33 2.52
N LYS A 727 61.03 -44.64 1.91
CA LYS A 727 62.19 -45.17 2.64
C LYS A 727 62.78 -44.04 3.48
N ASN A 728 62.14 -43.76 4.60
CA ASN A 728 62.34 -42.56 5.38
C ASN A 728 63.78 -42.49 5.95
N VAL A 729 64.67 -41.76 5.26
CA VAL A 729 66.10 -41.61 5.59
C VAL A 729 66.26 -40.67 6.79
N LYS A 730 65.78 -41.12 7.95
CA LYS A 730 65.87 -40.35 9.18
C LYS A 730 67.34 -40.18 9.58
N PRO A 731 67.88 -38.94 9.62
CA PRO A 731 69.17 -38.72 10.22
C PRO A 731 69.07 -38.89 11.73
N LYS A 732 70.16 -39.36 12.35
CA LYS A 732 70.35 -39.42 13.80
C LYS A 732 71.68 -38.76 14.11
N ILE A 733 71.66 -37.81 15.04
CA ILE A 733 72.85 -37.19 15.63
C ILE A 733 72.83 -37.41 17.14
N THR A 734 74.01 -37.59 17.73
CA THR A 734 74.20 -37.76 19.18
C THR A 734 75.45 -37.00 19.59
N ALA A 735 75.33 -36.15 20.60
CA ALA A 735 76.45 -35.45 21.22
C ALA A 735 76.62 -35.89 22.68
N SER A 736 77.86 -36.09 23.10
CA SER A 736 78.22 -36.52 24.46
C SER A 736 79.53 -35.85 24.90
N TYR A 737 79.60 -35.43 26.16
CA TYR A 737 80.82 -34.90 26.78
C TYR A 737 81.50 -35.99 27.61
N SER A 738 82.80 -36.18 27.40
CA SER A 738 83.65 -37.06 28.21
C SER A 738 85.13 -36.69 28.02
N GLY A 739 85.98 -36.94 29.02
CA GLY A 739 87.43 -36.77 28.91
C GLY A 739 87.90 -35.36 28.50
N GLY A 740 87.14 -34.31 28.85
CA GLY A 740 87.47 -32.92 28.50
C GLY A 740 87.02 -32.45 27.10
N ALA A 741 86.28 -33.26 26.35
CA ALA A 741 85.84 -32.94 25.00
C ALA A 741 84.37 -33.30 24.72
N ILE A 742 83.75 -32.64 23.75
CA ILE A 742 82.46 -33.09 23.17
C ILE A 742 82.76 -33.94 21.94
N SER A 743 82.26 -35.17 21.91
CA SER A 743 82.16 -35.97 20.69
C SER A 743 80.74 -35.87 20.13
N VAL A 744 80.61 -35.48 18.87
CA VAL A 744 79.35 -35.49 18.13
C VAL A 744 79.44 -36.45 16.95
N ASN A 745 78.48 -37.37 16.84
CA ASN A 745 78.41 -38.38 15.79
C ASN A 745 77.06 -38.31 15.07
N TRP A 746 77.05 -38.46 13.75
CA TRP A 746 75.84 -38.47 12.92
C TRP A 746 75.83 -39.64 11.93
N SER A 747 74.62 -40.11 11.61
CA SER A 747 74.36 -41.19 10.67
C SER A 747 72.94 -41.04 10.10
N ALA A 748 72.55 -41.87 9.12
CA ALA A 748 71.15 -42.06 8.77
C ALA A 748 70.88 -43.52 8.40
N SER A 749 69.75 -44.05 8.83
CA SER A 749 69.29 -45.39 8.44
C SER A 749 68.68 -45.35 7.04
N ASN A 750 69.02 -46.33 6.19
CA ASN A 750 68.53 -46.47 4.81
C ASN A 750 68.96 -45.37 3.82
N ALA A 751 70.05 -44.63 4.10
CA ALA A 751 70.57 -43.62 3.19
C ALA A 751 70.89 -44.15 1.79
N ALA A 752 70.62 -43.35 0.77
CA ALA A 752 71.01 -43.62 -0.61
C ALA A 752 72.48 -43.22 -0.84
N SER A 753 73.11 -43.76 -1.90
CA SER A 753 74.54 -43.57 -2.20
C SER A 753 74.93 -42.12 -2.53
N ASP A 754 73.95 -41.25 -2.76
CA ASP A 754 74.04 -39.82 -3.06
C ASP A 754 73.57 -38.92 -1.90
N THR A 755 73.25 -39.50 -0.73
CA THR A 755 72.82 -38.73 0.45
C THR A 755 74.00 -37.96 1.05
N THR A 756 73.93 -36.63 0.97
CA THR A 756 74.89 -35.73 1.63
C THR A 756 74.29 -35.09 2.88
N PHE A 757 75.17 -34.81 3.83
CA PHE A 757 74.87 -34.25 5.15
C PHE A 757 75.61 -32.92 5.30
N THR A 758 74.93 -31.94 5.89
CA THR A 758 75.53 -30.72 6.45
C THR A 758 75.32 -30.75 7.96
N VAL A 759 76.38 -30.56 8.74
CA VAL A 759 76.33 -30.57 10.20
C VAL A 759 76.74 -29.20 10.72
N THR A 760 75.86 -28.56 11.49
CA THR A 760 76.12 -27.29 12.16
C THR A 760 76.17 -27.44 13.67
N MET A 761 76.98 -26.60 14.30
CA MET A 761 77.06 -26.37 15.74
C MET A 761 76.53 -24.98 16.04
N SER A 762 75.85 -24.82 17.17
CA SER A 762 75.61 -23.54 17.83
C SER A 762 76.20 -23.59 19.25
N SER A 763 76.89 -22.51 19.62
CA SER A 763 77.68 -22.36 20.85
C SER A 763 77.60 -20.92 21.37
N PRO A 764 78.06 -20.60 22.59
CA PRO A 764 78.12 -19.23 23.10
C PRO A 764 78.92 -18.27 22.20
N ASN A 765 79.88 -18.78 21.44
CA ASN A 765 80.75 -18.00 20.55
C ASN A 765 80.17 -17.82 19.13
N GLY A 766 78.93 -18.27 18.89
CA GLY A 766 78.28 -18.27 17.59
C GLY A 766 78.03 -19.66 17.02
N SER A 767 77.67 -19.71 15.73
CA SER A 767 77.34 -20.96 15.03
C SER A 767 78.33 -21.24 13.88
N GLU A 768 78.71 -22.51 13.71
CA GLU A 768 79.76 -22.97 12.79
C GLU A 768 79.27 -24.20 12.01
N GLN A 769 79.67 -24.36 10.75
CA GLN A 769 79.48 -25.60 10.00
C GLN A 769 80.62 -26.57 10.31
N LEU A 770 80.33 -27.64 11.06
CA LEU A 770 81.33 -28.62 11.49
C LEU A 770 81.81 -29.53 10.36
N ALA A 771 80.89 -29.92 9.46
CA ALA A 771 81.16 -30.84 8.35
C ALA A 771 80.11 -30.68 7.22
N SER A 772 80.51 -31.01 6.00
CA SER A 772 79.61 -31.17 4.85
C SER A 772 80.16 -32.22 3.88
N GLY A 773 79.41 -33.27 3.56
CA GLY A 773 79.87 -34.37 2.71
C GLY A 773 78.92 -35.56 2.65
N ALA A 774 79.33 -36.65 1.98
CA ALA A 774 78.57 -37.89 1.93
C ALA A 774 78.91 -38.83 3.11
N GLY A 775 77.90 -39.55 3.60
CA GLY A 775 78.07 -40.60 4.61
C GLY A 775 77.97 -40.18 6.09
N ALA A 776 77.91 -41.19 6.96
CA ALA A 776 77.96 -41.03 8.40
C ALA A 776 79.36 -40.57 8.85
N GLY A 777 79.44 -39.86 9.98
CA GLY A 777 80.71 -39.32 10.48
C GLY A 777 80.64 -38.85 11.92
N GLY A 778 81.76 -38.35 12.42
CA GLY A 778 81.87 -37.76 13.74
C GLY A 778 82.93 -36.68 13.79
N LYS A 779 82.82 -35.77 14.77
CA LYS A 779 83.81 -34.72 15.05
C LYS A 779 83.94 -34.58 16.57
N THR A 780 85.15 -34.30 17.04
CA THR A 780 85.44 -34.00 18.44
C THR A 780 85.78 -32.52 18.58
N ILE A 781 85.28 -31.90 19.64
CA ILE A 781 85.51 -30.51 20.02
C ILE A 781 86.24 -30.53 21.36
N SER A 782 87.55 -30.31 21.30
CA SER A 782 88.43 -30.21 22.47
C SER A 782 88.25 -28.88 23.18
N ASN A 783 88.45 -28.84 24.50
CA ASN A 783 88.39 -27.63 25.31
C ASN A 783 87.09 -26.79 25.17
N PRO A 784 85.88 -27.41 25.18
CA PRO A 784 84.63 -26.67 25.16
C PRO A 784 84.45 -25.90 26.49
N ALA A 785 83.74 -24.77 26.46
CA ALA A 785 83.61 -23.91 27.64
C ALA A 785 82.84 -24.63 28.78
N PRO A 786 83.36 -24.65 30.02
CA PRO A 786 82.63 -25.17 31.18
C PRO A 786 81.26 -24.52 31.36
N GLY A 787 80.28 -25.29 31.83
CA GLY A 787 78.90 -24.85 32.01
C GLY A 787 78.09 -24.60 30.72
N ALA A 788 78.74 -24.43 29.56
CA ALA A 788 78.06 -24.07 28.32
C ALA A 788 77.26 -25.23 27.72
N THR A 789 76.13 -24.90 27.09
CA THR A 789 75.37 -25.86 26.27
C THR A 789 75.71 -25.68 24.80
N TYR A 790 76.12 -26.76 24.15
CA TYR A 790 76.35 -26.83 22.71
C TYR A 790 75.20 -27.58 22.05
N SER A 791 74.70 -27.06 20.93
CA SER A 791 73.61 -27.69 20.16
C SER A 791 74.09 -28.00 18.74
N PHE A 792 73.79 -29.21 18.27
CA PHE A 792 74.21 -29.70 16.96
C PHE A 792 73.00 -30.09 16.14
N THR A 793 73.01 -29.76 14.85
CA THR A 793 71.98 -30.15 13.89
C THR A 793 72.65 -30.76 12.67
N VAL A 794 72.18 -31.94 12.26
CA VAL A 794 72.49 -32.52 10.95
C VAL A 794 71.28 -32.33 10.04
N THR A 795 71.52 -31.90 8.80
CA THR A 795 70.50 -31.76 7.75
C THR A 795 70.96 -32.51 6.50
N THR A 796 70.06 -33.26 5.88
CA THR A 796 70.31 -33.98 4.61
C THR A 796 70.03 -33.10 3.41
N ASN A 797 70.59 -33.44 2.24
CA ASN A 797 70.17 -32.87 0.95
C ASN A 797 68.67 -33.07 0.63
N THR A 798 68.00 -34.04 1.26
CA THR A 798 66.53 -34.23 1.17
C THR A 798 65.72 -33.32 2.11
N GLY A 799 66.36 -32.41 2.85
CA GLY A 799 65.71 -31.45 3.75
C GLY A 799 65.33 -32.00 5.12
N GLN A 800 65.45 -33.31 5.38
CA GLN A 800 65.27 -33.86 6.72
C GLN A 800 66.43 -33.49 7.64
N SER A 801 66.13 -33.15 8.89
CA SER A 801 67.10 -32.80 9.92
C SER A 801 66.85 -33.52 11.25
N ALA A 802 67.90 -33.58 12.08
CA ALA A 802 67.85 -34.03 13.46
C ALA A 802 68.84 -33.25 14.30
N SER A 803 68.55 -33.07 15.59
CA SER A 803 69.39 -32.29 16.51
C SER A 803 69.68 -33.02 17.82
N SER A 804 70.82 -32.71 18.42
CA SER A 804 71.24 -33.18 19.74
C SER A 804 72.01 -32.05 20.44
N SER A 805 71.81 -31.87 21.74
CA SER A 805 72.57 -30.92 22.55
C SER A 805 73.30 -31.63 23.68
N VAL A 806 74.31 -30.97 24.24
CA VAL A 806 75.02 -31.41 25.45
C VAL A 806 75.44 -30.19 26.27
N LYS A 807 75.26 -30.24 27.59
CA LYS A 807 75.85 -29.27 28.52
C LYS A 807 77.21 -29.79 28.97
N VAL A 808 78.24 -28.94 28.90
CA VAL A 808 79.52 -29.19 29.55
C VAL A 808 79.34 -29.02 31.06
N PRO A 809 79.86 -29.93 31.91
CA PRO A 809 79.89 -29.72 33.36
C PRO A 809 80.54 -28.39 33.75
N ASP A 810 80.14 -27.85 34.89
CA ASP A 810 80.84 -26.73 35.52
C ASP A 810 82.12 -27.25 36.19
N SER A 811 83.17 -26.43 36.26
CA SER A 811 84.53 -26.90 36.60
C SER A 811 84.78 -27.11 38.10
N SER A 812 83.75 -27.51 38.86
CA SER A 812 83.82 -27.84 40.29
C SER A 812 83.91 -29.34 40.56
N ASP A 813 83.44 -30.19 39.65
CA ASP A 813 83.08 -31.57 39.96
C ASP A 813 84.17 -32.57 39.49
N GLN A 814 85.31 -32.59 40.21
CA GLN A 814 86.36 -33.61 40.07
C GLN A 814 86.96 -34.02 41.43
N ALA A 815 86.31 -34.96 42.12
CA ALA A 815 86.80 -35.74 43.26
C ALA A 815 85.73 -36.82 43.62
N THR A 816 86.01 -38.03 44.09
CA THR A 816 87.25 -38.85 44.26
C THR A 816 86.81 -40.31 44.44
N GLU A 817 87.68 -41.28 44.12
CA GLU A 817 87.48 -42.72 44.45
C GLU A 817 88.24 -43.11 45.72
N ASP A 818 87.57 -43.86 46.61
CA ASP A 818 88.03 -45.01 47.45
C ASP A 818 86.80 -45.43 48.30
N ASP A 819 86.35 -46.70 48.31
CA ASP A 819 86.90 -47.91 48.97
C ASP A 819 86.68 -47.93 50.50
N SER A 820 86.23 -48.99 51.18
CA SER A 820 85.81 -50.38 50.83
C SER A 820 84.60 -50.81 51.71
N THR A 821 83.80 -51.84 51.41
CA THR A 821 84.12 -53.26 51.73
C THR A 821 83.05 -54.26 51.23
N LYS A 822 83.49 -55.51 51.03
CA LYS A 822 82.72 -56.76 50.74
C LYS A 822 82.17 -57.38 52.06
N PRO A 823 81.38 -58.50 52.08
CA PRO A 823 80.78 -59.28 50.98
C PRO A 823 79.30 -59.75 51.16
N GLU A 824 78.82 -60.43 50.11
CA GLU A 824 77.89 -61.59 50.02
C GLU A 824 77.32 -62.24 51.32
N ASP A 825 76.05 -62.66 51.31
CA ASP A 825 75.66 -64.07 51.04
C ASP A 825 74.17 -64.25 50.65
N ASP A 826 73.67 -65.50 50.61
CA ASP A 826 72.35 -66.00 50.14
C ASP A 826 71.11 -65.63 51.02
N GLY A 827 69.85 -65.88 50.62
CA GLY A 827 69.41 -66.65 49.45
C GLY A 827 67.90 -66.88 49.28
N THR A 828 67.60 -68.04 48.69
CA THR A 828 66.40 -68.53 47.97
C THR A 828 64.99 -68.48 48.60
N THR A 829 64.00 -68.43 47.69
CA THR A 829 62.65 -69.07 47.67
C THR A 829 61.43 -68.49 48.42
N ASP A 830 60.42 -68.21 47.58
CA ASP A 830 58.98 -68.55 47.65
C ASP A 830 57.97 -67.89 48.63
N ASP A 831 56.92 -67.36 47.98
CA ASP A 831 55.48 -67.38 48.27
C ASP A 831 54.78 -66.52 49.37
N ASN A 832 53.70 -65.90 48.87
CA ASN A 832 52.38 -65.64 49.49
C ASN A 832 52.11 -64.45 50.46
N GLN A 833 51.27 -63.54 49.91
CA GLN A 833 49.95 -63.11 50.43
C GLN A 833 49.77 -61.93 51.42
N ASN A 834 48.55 -61.37 51.29
CA ASN A 834 47.76 -60.52 52.20
C ASN A 834 48.16 -59.03 52.33
N GLU A 835 47.26 -58.05 52.06
CA GLU A 835 46.03 -57.62 52.80
C GLU A 835 46.39 -56.77 54.04
N ASP A 836 45.75 -55.64 54.41
CA ASP A 836 44.45 -55.06 53.99
C ASP A 836 44.30 -53.52 54.29
N ASN A 837 43.19 -52.93 53.83
CA ASN A 837 42.30 -51.91 54.47
C ASN A 837 42.67 -50.41 54.72
N SER A 838 41.93 -49.51 54.03
CA SER A 838 41.26 -48.25 54.53
C SER A 838 42.11 -47.07 55.10
N ASN A 839 41.63 -45.81 55.30
CA ASN A 839 40.29 -45.19 55.29
C ASN A 839 40.35 -43.61 55.20
N THR A 840 39.24 -42.94 54.80
CA THR A 840 38.66 -41.61 55.23
C THR A 840 39.51 -40.39 55.73
N ASP A 841 39.13 -39.09 55.65
CA ASP A 841 38.08 -38.26 54.96
C ASP A 841 38.22 -36.74 55.32
N GLN A 842 37.49 -35.80 54.64
CA GLN A 842 37.01 -34.43 55.08
C GLN A 842 38.01 -33.27 55.47
N THR A 843 37.71 -31.94 55.51
CA THR A 843 36.86 -30.93 54.74
C THR A 843 37.19 -29.45 55.14
N ASN A 844 36.69 -28.44 54.37
CA ASN A 844 36.52 -26.96 54.69
C ASN A 844 37.77 -26.03 54.75
N GLY A 845 37.71 -24.68 54.60
CA GLY A 845 36.65 -23.74 54.13
C GLY A 845 36.91 -22.23 54.46
N SER A 846 36.37 -21.27 53.66
CA SER A 846 36.34 -19.77 53.83
C SER A 846 37.70 -18.98 53.79
N ASP A 847 37.82 -17.65 53.55
CA ASP A 847 36.86 -16.50 53.52
C ASP A 847 37.25 -15.32 52.53
N GLN A 848 36.60 -14.13 52.64
CA GLN A 848 36.47 -12.99 51.67
C GLN A 848 37.58 -11.90 51.54
N GLY A 849 37.44 -11.03 50.51
CA GLY A 849 38.09 -9.69 50.34
C GLY A 849 37.49 -8.86 49.17
N ASP A 850 37.51 -7.51 49.23
CA ASP A 850 36.68 -6.57 48.42
C ASP A 850 37.44 -5.31 47.89
N ASN A 851 36.98 -4.62 46.82
CA ASN A 851 37.32 -3.21 46.50
C ASN A 851 36.49 -2.51 45.37
N SER A 852 36.42 -1.15 45.40
CA SER A 852 35.76 -0.26 44.41
C SER A 852 36.27 1.21 44.49
N SER A 853 36.39 1.98 43.39
CA SER A 853 36.57 3.46 43.38
C SER A 853 36.38 4.16 42.00
N THR A 854 36.37 5.51 41.96
CA THR A 854 35.83 6.35 40.84
C THR A 854 36.49 7.75 40.67
N GLN A 855 36.45 8.30 39.42
CA GLN A 855 36.58 9.75 39.04
C GLN A 855 37.94 10.46 39.31
N PRO A 856 38.22 11.79 39.05
CA PRO A 856 37.35 12.98 38.84
C PRO A 856 37.72 13.91 37.62
N ASP A 857 37.29 15.19 37.68
CA ASP A 857 37.23 16.21 36.58
C ASP A 857 38.27 17.38 36.81
N ASP A 858 38.25 18.66 36.32
CA ASP A 858 37.28 19.61 35.70
C ASP A 858 38.02 20.80 34.97
N ASN A 859 37.28 21.75 34.35
CA ASN A 859 37.44 23.23 34.37
C ASN A 859 37.95 23.99 33.09
N GLN A 860 37.84 25.34 33.12
CA GLN A 860 37.57 26.28 32.00
C GLN A 860 38.71 27.29 31.69
N ASN A 861 38.65 28.00 30.54
CA ASN A 861 38.36 29.47 30.41
C ASN A 861 38.58 30.00 28.94
N SER A 862 38.57 31.32 28.70
CA SER A 862 38.17 31.95 27.42
C SER A 862 39.04 33.14 26.89
N ASN A 863 38.80 33.53 25.61
CA ASN A 863 38.49 34.92 25.15
C ASN A 863 39.39 35.61 24.07
N ASN A 864 38.75 36.38 23.15
CA ASN A 864 39.23 37.42 22.19
C ASN A 864 40.31 37.09 21.10
N GLY A 865 40.35 37.78 19.93
CA GLY A 865 39.35 38.67 19.31
C GLY A 865 39.83 39.64 18.18
N SER A 866 39.01 39.80 17.12
CA SER A 866 38.79 40.99 16.23
C SER A 866 39.70 41.37 15.02
N ASN A 867 39.05 42.14 14.11
CA ASN A 867 39.46 42.94 12.92
C ASN A 867 40.04 42.26 11.63
N SER A 868 39.84 42.71 10.37
CA SER A 868 38.84 43.58 9.64
C SER A 868 39.45 44.67 8.73
N SER A 869 39.32 44.54 7.39
CA SER A 869 39.24 45.59 6.33
C SER A 869 39.22 44.95 4.92
N GLY A 870 38.75 45.56 3.82
CA GLY A 870 37.91 46.76 3.67
C GLY A 870 38.02 47.48 2.29
N SER A 871 36.95 47.47 1.47
CA SER A 871 36.65 48.41 0.34
C SER A 871 37.52 48.26 -0.96
N ASN A 872 37.18 48.77 -2.17
CA ASN A 872 35.99 49.50 -2.67
C ASN A 872 35.81 49.37 -4.23
N SER A 873 34.61 49.72 -4.75
CA SER A 873 34.22 50.35 -6.05
C SER A 873 34.94 50.03 -7.40
N GLY A 874 34.28 49.98 -8.59
CA GLY A 874 32.84 50.08 -8.90
C GLY A 874 32.48 50.55 -10.33
N ASN A 875 31.18 50.47 -10.65
CA ASN A 875 30.33 51.19 -11.62
C ASN A 875 30.67 51.32 -13.13
N THR A 876 29.71 50.98 -14.00
CA THR A 876 29.35 51.81 -15.19
C THR A 876 27.91 51.51 -15.70
N ASP A 877 27.16 52.56 -16.04
CA ASP A 877 25.81 52.49 -16.63
C ASP A 877 25.83 52.58 -18.17
N ASN A 878 24.83 51.97 -18.86
CA ASN A 878 23.91 52.70 -19.75
C ASN A 878 22.83 51.81 -20.42
N ASN A 879 21.58 52.28 -20.40
CA ASN A 879 20.73 52.67 -21.56
C ASN A 879 20.84 51.84 -22.88
N ASN A 880 19.77 51.52 -23.62
CA ASN A 880 18.52 52.28 -23.86
C ASN A 880 17.48 51.42 -24.64
N ASN A 881 16.22 51.89 -24.77
CA ASN A 881 15.20 51.69 -25.86
C ASN A 881 15.28 50.47 -26.82
N ASN A 882 14.18 49.83 -27.28
CA ASN A 882 12.84 50.38 -27.59
C ASN A 882 11.80 49.27 -27.91
N ASN A 883 10.53 49.67 -28.10
CA ASN A 883 9.51 49.26 -29.11
C ASN A 883 9.65 47.96 -29.96
N ASN A 884 8.57 47.39 -30.54
CA ASN A 884 7.10 47.44 -30.37
C ASN A 884 6.49 46.42 -31.39
N ASP A 885 5.17 46.17 -31.33
CA ASP A 885 4.36 45.53 -32.40
C ASP A 885 4.72 44.07 -32.78
N SER A 886 3.98 43.36 -33.66
CA SER A 886 2.52 43.15 -33.86
C SER A 886 2.36 42.20 -35.07
N GLY A 887 1.18 41.61 -35.29
CA GLY A 887 0.92 40.66 -36.38
C GLY A 887 1.09 39.20 -35.91
N ASN A 888 0.07 38.36 -35.80
CA ASN A 888 -1.31 38.36 -36.33
C ASN A 888 -1.43 38.26 -37.87
N THR A 889 -1.36 37.02 -38.38
CA THR A 889 -2.43 36.31 -39.13
C THR A 889 -2.16 34.80 -38.98
N ASN A 890 -3.09 33.86 -38.82
CA ASN A 890 -4.52 33.74 -39.14
C ASN A 890 -4.85 33.50 -40.62
N ASP A 891 -4.82 32.23 -41.05
CA ASP A 891 -5.84 31.53 -41.87
C ASP A 891 -5.36 30.09 -42.16
N GLY A 892 -6.20 29.10 -42.46
CA GLY A 892 -7.67 29.12 -42.48
C GLY A 892 -8.26 27.84 -43.10
N ASN A 893 -9.53 27.54 -42.77
CA ASN A 893 -10.37 26.41 -43.22
C ASN A 893 -9.90 24.97 -42.82
N ASN A 894 -10.73 24.01 -42.35
CA ASN A 894 -12.17 23.68 -42.42
C ASN A 894 -12.42 22.46 -43.32
N GLY A 895 -13.13 21.45 -42.80
CA GLY A 895 -13.33 20.14 -43.41
C GLY A 895 -14.30 19.26 -42.61
N ASN A 896 -15.42 19.83 -42.18
CA ASN A 896 -16.38 19.22 -41.25
C ASN A 896 -17.33 18.21 -41.92
N ASN A 897 -17.36 16.95 -41.47
CA ASN A 897 -18.59 16.20 -41.11
C ASN A 897 -18.29 14.72 -40.70
N ASN A 898 -19.22 13.92 -40.14
CA ASN A 898 -20.12 14.06 -38.98
C ASN A 898 -20.99 12.78 -38.85
N ASN A 899 -21.30 12.35 -37.61
CA ASN A 899 -22.33 11.37 -37.22
C ASN A 899 -22.23 9.91 -37.74
N ASN A 900 -22.97 8.91 -37.20
CA ASN A 900 -23.38 8.61 -35.81
C ASN A 900 -24.08 7.23 -35.77
N GLY A 901 -24.01 6.53 -34.64
CA GLY A 901 -24.90 5.43 -34.27
C GLY A 901 -24.57 4.04 -34.84
N GLY A 902 -25.03 2.95 -34.22
CA GLY A 902 -25.76 2.90 -32.95
C GLY A 902 -26.74 1.73 -32.82
N ALA A 903 -26.22 0.53 -32.49
CA ALA A 903 -26.90 -0.64 -31.91
C ALA A 903 -28.30 -1.07 -32.41
N THR A 904 -28.43 -2.32 -32.87
CA THR A 904 -29.34 -3.35 -32.27
C THR A 904 -29.24 -4.72 -32.98
N THR A 905 -29.52 -5.79 -32.24
CA THR A 905 -29.89 -7.14 -32.70
C THR A 905 -31.41 -7.36 -32.47
N PRO A 906 -32.09 -8.48 -32.83
CA PRO A 906 -31.69 -9.78 -33.41
C PRO A 906 -32.56 -10.08 -34.69
N PRO A 907 -32.95 -11.33 -35.10
CA PRO A 907 -32.52 -12.71 -34.78
C PRO A 907 -32.13 -13.55 -36.03
N ALA A 908 -32.12 -14.88 -35.92
CA ALA A 908 -31.67 -15.85 -36.93
C ALA A 908 -32.69 -16.19 -38.04
N ASP A 909 -32.22 -16.67 -39.21
CA ASP A 909 -32.40 -18.07 -39.66
C ASP A 909 -31.49 -18.48 -40.87
N ASN A 910 -31.28 -19.80 -41.04
CA ASN A 910 -30.88 -20.65 -42.19
C ASN A 910 -30.05 -20.16 -43.42
N GLY A 911 -29.13 -21.05 -43.86
CA GLY A 911 -28.50 -21.11 -45.20
C GLY A 911 -27.04 -20.61 -45.28
N GLY A 912 -26.12 -21.17 -46.09
CA GLY A 912 -26.16 -22.39 -46.90
C GLY A 912 -25.34 -22.27 -48.22
N SER A 913 -24.34 -23.13 -48.45
CA SER A 913 -23.46 -23.26 -49.67
C SER A 913 -22.61 -22.02 -50.07
N ASP A 914 -21.50 -22.11 -50.81
CA ASP A 914 -20.46 -23.14 -51.04
C ASP A 914 -19.29 -22.50 -51.85
N SER A 915 -18.07 -23.04 -51.75
CA SER A 915 -16.89 -22.85 -52.64
C SER A 915 -16.24 -21.44 -52.76
N GLY A 916 -14.91 -21.41 -52.95
CA GLY A 916 -14.14 -20.18 -53.24
C GLY A 916 -12.65 -20.25 -52.87
N SER A 917 -11.81 -20.80 -53.74
CA SER A 917 -10.35 -20.92 -53.53
C SER A 917 -9.57 -19.75 -54.14
N GLN A 918 -8.56 -19.22 -53.43
CA GLN A 918 -7.21 -18.96 -54.00
C GLN A 918 -6.17 -18.46 -52.95
N THR A 919 -4.92 -18.88 -53.14
CA THR A 919 -3.69 -18.36 -52.49
C THR A 919 -3.18 -17.11 -53.23
N PRO A 920 -2.34 -16.23 -52.64
CA PRO A 920 -0.88 -16.40 -52.89
C PRO A 920 0.13 -15.84 -51.84
N GLN A 921 1.26 -16.55 -51.74
CA GLN A 921 2.68 -16.10 -51.70
C GLN A 921 3.22 -15.00 -50.75
N THR A 922 4.38 -15.34 -50.16
CA THR A 922 5.43 -14.46 -49.61
C THR A 922 6.40 -13.92 -50.66
N PRO A 923 7.04 -12.77 -50.42
CA PRO A 923 8.40 -12.46 -50.91
C PRO A 923 9.42 -12.28 -49.75
N ALA A 924 10.71 -12.16 -50.08
CA ALA A 924 11.83 -12.22 -49.12
C ALA A 924 12.79 -11.00 -49.18
N THR A 925 13.66 -10.90 -48.16
CA THR A 925 14.93 -10.14 -48.12
C THR A 925 16.00 -10.76 -49.07
N PRO A 926 17.19 -10.16 -49.36
CA PRO A 926 17.92 -9.13 -48.58
C PRO A 926 18.69 -8.02 -49.39
N SER A 927 19.37 -7.10 -48.67
CA SER A 927 20.82 -6.78 -48.84
C SER A 927 21.25 -5.45 -48.15
N THR A 928 22.57 -5.32 -47.90
CA THR A 928 23.30 -4.12 -47.40
C THR A 928 24.69 -4.12 -48.04
N PRO A 929 25.28 -2.98 -48.45
CA PRO A 929 26.08 -2.12 -47.55
C PRO A 929 25.79 -0.61 -47.81
N SER A 930 26.53 0.43 -47.36
CA SER A 930 27.92 0.59 -46.88
C SER A 930 28.12 1.81 -45.93
N THR A 931 29.34 1.98 -45.41
CA THR A 931 29.78 3.07 -44.51
C THR A 931 30.02 4.43 -45.19
N PRO A 932 30.01 5.55 -44.43
CA PRO A 932 30.10 6.92 -44.96
C PRO A 932 31.54 7.43 -45.15
N ALA A 933 31.69 8.55 -45.87
CA ALA A 933 32.93 9.32 -46.02
C ALA A 933 32.69 10.82 -45.75
N THR A 934 33.70 11.51 -45.22
CA THR A 934 33.68 12.95 -44.86
C THR A 934 34.69 13.72 -45.71
N PRO A 935 34.35 14.95 -46.16
CA PRO A 935 35.37 16.00 -46.20
C PRO A 935 34.90 17.41 -45.75
N GLN A 936 35.74 17.98 -44.88
CA GLN A 936 36.13 19.39 -44.66
C GLN A 936 35.32 20.61 -45.16
N GLN A 937 34.99 21.48 -44.18
CA GLN A 937 35.25 22.94 -44.06
C GLN A 937 34.82 23.99 -45.12
N GLU A 938 34.02 24.96 -44.62
CA GLU A 938 34.16 26.43 -44.77
C GLU A 938 33.90 27.14 -46.13
N PRO A 939 33.68 28.49 -46.17
CA PRO A 939 33.25 29.44 -45.11
C PRO A 939 32.11 30.42 -45.52
N THR A 940 31.56 31.19 -44.56
CA THR A 940 30.88 32.53 -44.73
C THR A 940 29.60 32.59 -45.61
N THR A 941 28.70 33.60 -45.61
CA THR A 941 28.54 34.91 -44.90
C THR A 941 27.03 35.31 -44.83
N GLU A 942 26.70 36.36 -44.05
CA GLU A 942 25.59 37.33 -44.27
C GLU A 942 24.16 36.83 -44.64
N ASN A 943 23.26 36.72 -43.66
CA ASN A 943 22.35 37.80 -43.19
C ASN A 943 21.46 37.32 -42.03
#